data_AF-A0A0P9GG94-F1
#
_entry.id   AF-A0A0P9GG94-F1
#
_cell.length_a   1.000
_cell.length_b   1.000
_cell.length_c   1.000
_cell.angle_alpha   90.00
_cell.angle_beta   90.00
_cell.angle_gamma   90.00
#
_symmetry.space_group_name_H-M   'P 1'
#
loop_
_entity.id
_entity.type
_entity.pdbx_description
1 polymer ?
#
loop_
_entity_poly.entity_id
_entity_poly.type
_entity_poly.pdbx_seq_one_letter_code
_entity_poly.pdbx_strand_id
1 'polypeptide(L)'
;MHTTRDIARFCAEIPCMTDKSGTHTQRRAATFAKIPATATSLCPFRKPEVAIVPVRYALDRSHYDTAPQKLKPLLKGSRWAVMPKLKTRSYTLRQLYDGYVYVYDEDAKTLDEYAVSAATGNLSRIVWTDAQLGSDQRSGGSDAKPFLLYPRNNLLRIAFSAQQWTWRICEHLRSNPESRASWMKALDLKRYCMTMAEPDTLPLNRIAEAVADIDKEHVVGDDRFADSAIPTSKASSEETQPLFSPIGADVFWQGSVEDQDSSLLIALDDPLAIFNDLGMQLAADQAAYRNWQAEHEHKIQIAQTVTTLCGAEGEPEKLPASVRNNAALTHQYLGELEAYLEQCILEEAQISSSNVPGDFLLMPDMFKSLDMRKSIEMRYGSAPSDEALQAWKDRHKWRREVDLSGARAYLQQHLPTGDTLLQKVRDTQSDFRQWSTHLGTEPLKLFVDPTHPESLLYLQTLMLNLQIIYAQDNAASAWLAEQEANDSSLFGTLRYGFSPALKHALHQEANALLNGLGDVTNLATRIGELNGTLNHQGFADKPWMKALKQPVQDTFKALSQLASSAGKATFESILLAWVPIDSRMAVGKQQNIVALIRTLLIGQILLDSKARIAIDHNMLAKLKNWVSEWRVLNKQINDTRRSWLYPTAYNPRKSIASHLRALEQKLRLHELSMPALLDYQNNRYAKQLQ
;
A
#
# COMPACT_ATOMS: atom_id res chain seq x y z
N MET A 1 -11.76 56.12 -1.34
CA MET A 1 -10.40 55.58 -1.14
C MET A 1 -10.54 54.16 -0.63
N HIS A 2 -10.59 53.19 -1.54
CA HIS A 2 -10.58 51.76 -1.19
C HIS A 2 -9.14 51.30 -1.13
N THR A 3 -8.77 50.68 -0.01
CA THR A 3 -7.40 50.27 0.31
C THR A 3 -6.99 49.03 -0.49
N THR A 4 -5.71 49.00 -0.85
CA THR A 4 -4.98 48.01 -1.66
C THR A 4 -5.10 46.54 -1.21
N ARG A 5 -5.82 46.26 -0.12
CA ARG A 5 -6.09 44.90 0.39
C ARG A 5 -7.32 44.24 -0.23
N ASP A 6 -8.30 45.00 -0.72
CA ASP A 6 -9.51 44.42 -1.32
C ASP A 6 -9.27 43.95 -2.77
N ILE A 7 -8.28 44.52 -3.47
CA ILE A 7 -7.86 44.07 -4.81
C ILE A 7 -7.08 42.74 -4.72
N ALA A 8 -6.34 42.51 -3.63
CA ALA A 8 -5.61 41.25 -3.43
C ALA A 8 -6.54 40.06 -3.13
N ARG A 9 -7.73 40.31 -2.54
CA ARG A 9 -8.72 39.26 -2.27
C ARG A 9 -9.54 38.92 -3.52
N PHE A 10 -9.79 39.91 -4.40
CA PHE A 10 -10.47 39.67 -5.68
C PHE A 10 -9.57 39.00 -6.75
N CYS A 11 -8.24 39.14 -6.64
CA CYS A 11 -7.31 38.42 -7.52
C CYS A 11 -7.01 36.97 -7.08
N ALA A 12 -7.49 36.54 -5.90
CA ALA A 12 -7.32 35.17 -5.40
C ALA A 12 -8.49 34.23 -5.78
N GLU A 13 -9.54 34.75 -6.40
CA GLU A 13 -10.69 33.99 -6.94
C GLU A 13 -10.74 34.05 -8.48
N ILE A 14 -9.57 34.09 -9.13
CA ILE A 14 -9.51 33.68 -10.54
C ILE A 14 -9.39 32.16 -10.50
N PRO A 15 -10.42 31.39 -10.89
CA PRO A 15 -10.24 29.95 -11.06
C PRO A 15 -9.07 29.79 -12.01
N CYS A 16 -8.05 29.02 -11.60
CA CYS A 16 -6.95 28.64 -12.46
C CYS A 16 -7.58 28.20 -13.77
N MET A 17 -7.48 29.03 -14.82
CA MET A 17 -8.02 28.71 -16.12
C MET A 17 -7.24 27.49 -16.57
N THR A 18 -7.82 26.31 -16.38
CA THR A 18 -7.27 25.10 -16.93
C THR A 18 -7.38 25.25 -18.45
N ASP A 19 -6.22 25.23 -19.13
CA ASP A 19 -6.12 25.36 -20.60
C ASP A 19 -6.99 24.30 -21.33
N LYS A 20 -7.42 23.26 -20.62
CA LYS A 20 -8.26 22.14 -21.09
C LYS A 20 -9.77 22.38 -20.97
N SER A 21 -10.23 23.61 -20.73
CA SER A 21 -11.66 23.98 -20.74
C SER A 21 -12.26 24.21 -22.14
N GLY A 22 -11.43 24.11 -23.19
CA GLY A 22 -11.81 24.28 -24.59
C GLY A 22 -12.05 25.74 -24.97
N THR A 23 -11.32 26.23 -25.98
CA THR A 23 -11.52 27.55 -26.60
C THR A 23 -12.89 27.65 -27.28
N HIS A 24 -13.37 28.88 -27.53
CA HIS A 24 -14.61 29.11 -28.30
C HIS A 24 -14.61 28.37 -29.65
N THR A 25 -13.47 28.33 -30.34
CA THR A 25 -13.32 27.63 -31.62
C THR A 25 -13.45 26.12 -31.46
N GLN A 26 -12.82 25.55 -30.43
CA GLN A 26 -12.92 24.11 -30.14
C GLN A 26 -14.35 23.72 -29.75
N ARG A 27 -15.01 24.50 -28.88
CA ARG A 27 -16.42 24.25 -28.51
C ARG A 27 -17.33 24.26 -29.73
N ARG A 28 -17.18 25.24 -30.62
CA ARG A 28 -17.94 25.29 -31.89
C ARG A 28 -17.63 24.08 -32.78
N ALA A 29 -16.37 23.68 -32.91
CA ALA A 29 -15.97 22.56 -33.74
C ALA A 29 -16.44 21.21 -33.16
N ALA A 30 -16.51 21.08 -31.83
CA ALA A 30 -17.08 19.91 -31.17
C ALA A 30 -18.57 19.75 -31.48
N THR A 31 -19.33 20.85 -31.54
CA THR A 31 -20.76 20.82 -31.88
C THR A 31 -21.02 20.65 -33.38
N PHE A 32 -20.20 21.27 -34.23
CA PHE A 32 -20.39 21.29 -35.68
C PHE A 32 -19.17 20.65 -36.37
N ALA A 33 -19.35 19.43 -36.89
CA ALA A 33 -18.33 18.75 -37.65
C ALA A 33 -17.84 19.62 -38.83
N LYS A 34 -16.52 19.63 -39.09
CA LYS A 34 -15.91 20.38 -40.21
C LYS A 34 -16.17 19.72 -41.58
N ILE A 35 -17.27 18.98 -41.73
CA ILE A 35 -17.67 18.31 -42.96
C ILE A 35 -18.53 19.29 -43.77
N PRO A 36 -18.17 19.62 -45.04
CA PRO A 36 -18.97 20.52 -45.86
C PRO A 36 -20.38 19.98 -46.07
N ALA A 37 -21.40 20.85 -45.95
CA ALA A 37 -22.81 20.49 -46.12
C ALA A 37 -23.15 19.90 -47.51
N THR A 38 -22.30 20.09 -48.52
CA THR A 38 -22.43 19.54 -49.88
C THR A 38 -21.93 18.10 -50.03
N ALA A 39 -21.40 17.48 -48.98
CA ALA A 39 -20.83 16.12 -49.00
C ALA A 39 -21.86 15.01 -48.70
N THR A 40 -23.14 15.19 -49.06
CA THR A 40 -24.25 14.25 -48.78
C THR A 40 -24.14 12.89 -49.49
N SER A 41 -23.08 12.62 -50.26
CA SER A 41 -22.86 11.35 -50.96
C SER A 41 -21.48 10.70 -50.70
N LEU A 42 -20.68 11.23 -49.77
CA LEU A 42 -19.32 10.74 -49.52
C LEU A 42 -19.21 10.08 -48.15
N CYS A 43 -18.86 8.79 -48.15
CA CYS A 43 -18.60 7.95 -46.98
C CYS A 43 -17.80 8.71 -45.89
N PRO A 44 -18.21 8.69 -44.60
CA PRO A 44 -17.59 9.48 -43.52
C PRO A 44 -16.07 9.28 -43.32
N PHE A 45 -15.50 8.21 -43.87
CA PHE A 45 -14.17 7.70 -43.55
C PHE A 45 -13.03 8.13 -44.51
N ARG A 46 -13.13 9.27 -45.21
CA ARG A 46 -12.21 9.59 -46.34
C ARG A 46 -10.84 10.21 -45.99
N LYS A 47 -10.56 10.65 -44.76
CA LYS A 47 -9.23 11.25 -44.48
C LYS A 47 -8.14 10.18 -44.45
N PRO A 48 -6.90 10.46 -44.87
CA PRO A 48 -5.83 9.46 -44.90
C PRO A 48 -5.32 9.06 -43.51
N GLU A 49 -5.59 9.90 -42.49
CA GLU A 49 -5.11 9.74 -41.12
C GLU A 49 -6.26 9.61 -40.13
N VAL A 50 -5.97 9.03 -38.97
CA VAL A 50 -6.85 8.90 -37.80
C VAL A 50 -6.21 9.66 -36.63
N ALA A 51 -7.02 10.44 -35.91
CA ALA A 51 -6.57 11.06 -34.66
C ALA A 51 -6.77 10.11 -33.48
N ILE A 52 -5.73 9.97 -32.66
CA ILE A 52 -5.69 9.06 -31.52
C ILE A 52 -5.43 9.89 -30.25
N VAL A 53 -6.34 9.82 -29.28
CA VAL A 53 -6.18 10.46 -27.97
C VAL A 53 -5.77 9.40 -26.93
N PRO A 54 -4.50 9.38 -26.50
CA PRO A 54 -4.08 8.43 -25.49
C PRO A 54 -4.58 8.85 -24.10
N VAL A 55 -5.12 7.89 -23.37
CA VAL A 55 -5.50 7.99 -21.95
C VAL A 55 -4.85 6.83 -21.20
N ARG A 56 -4.97 6.75 -19.88
CA ARG A 56 -4.37 5.66 -19.08
C ARG A 56 -5.40 4.94 -18.23
N TYR A 57 -5.10 3.68 -17.94
CA TYR A 57 -5.76 2.95 -16.88
C TYR A 57 -5.41 3.55 -15.51
N ALA A 58 -6.43 3.67 -14.66
CA ALA A 58 -6.29 4.16 -13.29
C ALA A 58 -7.34 3.51 -12.37
N LEU A 59 -7.24 3.80 -11.07
CA LEU A 59 -8.24 3.38 -10.10
C LEU A 59 -9.38 4.41 -9.98
N ASP A 60 -10.54 3.90 -9.52
CA ASP A 60 -11.80 4.58 -9.18
C ASP A 60 -11.60 5.81 -8.30
N ARG A 61 -12.63 6.45 -7.76
CA ARG A 61 -12.47 7.25 -6.52
C ARG A 61 -12.12 6.33 -5.35
N SER A 62 -11.37 6.82 -4.36
CA SER A 62 -11.11 6.05 -3.13
C SER A 62 -12.27 6.28 -2.16
N HIS A 63 -12.36 5.49 -1.08
CA HIS A 63 -13.35 5.76 -0.02
C HIS A 63 -13.03 6.98 0.85
N TYR A 64 -11.87 7.62 0.66
CA TYR A 64 -11.46 8.88 1.28
C TYR A 64 -11.58 10.10 0.33
N ASP A 65 -11.99 9.89 -0.91
CA ASP A 65 -12.31 10.97 -1.85
C ASP A 65 -13.47 11.83 -1.30
N THR A 66 -13.60 13.07 -1.79
CA THR A 66 -14.70 13.97 -1.40
C THR A 66 -16.08 13.41 -1.72
N ALA A 67 -16.21 12.65 -2.81
CA ALA A 67 -17.45 12.02 -3.23
C ALA A 67 -17.21 10.55 -3.67
N PRO A 68 -16.96 9.63 -2.72
CA PRO A 68 -16.50 8.26 -3.00
C PRO A 68 -17.54 7.41 -3.75
N GLN A 69 -18.82 7.81 -3.73
CA GLN A 69 -19.92 7.10 -4.40
C GLN A 69 -20.07 7.49 -5.88
N LYS A 70 -19.45 8.60 -6.34
CA LYS A 70 -19.54 9.07 -7.73
C LYS A 70 -18.51 8.38 -8.62
N LEU A 71 -18.66 7.06 -8.73
CA LEU A 71 -17.76 6.20 -9.51
C LEU A 71 -18.01 6.33 -11.02
N LYS A 72 -16.95 6.12 -11.81
CA LYS A 72 -16.99 6.07 -13.27
C LYS A 72 -16.23 4.84 -13.78
N PRO A 73 -16.76 3.63 -13.58
CA PRO A 73 -16.05 2.40 -13.93
C PRO A 73 -15.90 2.24 -15.44
N LEU A 74 -14.97 1.37 -15.86
CA LEU A 74 -14.77 1.00 -17.27
C LEU A 74 -16.10 0.61 -17.96
N LEU A 75 -16.37 1.21 -19.12
CA LEU A 75 -17.63 1.05 -19.84
C LEU A 75 -17.84 -0.38 -20.35
N LYS A 76 -19.08 -0.88 -20.25
CA LYS A 76 -19.48 -2.18 -20.80
C LYS A 76 -19.63 -2.05 -22.32
N GLY A 77 -18.65 -2.53 -23.09
CA GLY A 77 -18.69 -2.48 -24.55
C GLY A 77 -17.34 -2.51 -25.25
N SER A 78 -16.25 -2.18 -24.55
CA SER A 78 -14.89 -2.37 -25.07
C SER A 78 -14.23 -3.61 -24.46
N ARG A 79 -13.22 -4.14 -25.16
CA ARG A 79 -12.38 -5.25 -24.70
C ARG A 79 -11.19 -4.68 -23.95
N TRP A 80 -11.40 -4.38 -22.68
CA TRP A 80 -10.36 -3.85 -21.78
C TRP A 80 -9.31 -4.89 -21.41
N ALA A 81 -8.14 -4.41 -21.01
CA ALA A 81 -7.03 -5.21 -20.53
C ALA A 81 -7.44 -6.08 -19.33
N VAL A 82 -6.88 -7.29 -19.27
CA VAL A 82 -7.12 -8.23 -18.18
C VAL A 82 -6.29 -7.82 -16.97
N MET A 83 -6.94 -7.09 -16.06
CA MET A 83 -6.39 -6.69 -14.76
C MET A 83 -6.97 -7.58 -13.64
N PRO A 84 -6.24 -7.82 -12.55
CA PRO A 84 -6.72 -8.58 -11.41
C PRO A 84 -7.89 -7.87 -10.76
N LYS A 85 -8.85 -8.67 -10.29
CA LYS A 85 -10.02 -8.14 -9.61
C LYS A 85 -9.63 -7.66 -8.22
N LEU A 86 -9.76 -6.35 -7.99
CA LEU A 86 -9.56 -5.72 -6.69
C LEU A 86 -10.84 -5.80 -5.84
N LYS A 87 -10.68 -5.86 -4.52
CA LYS A 87 -11.78 -5.83 -3.55
C LYS A 87 -12.19 -4.41 -3.18
N THR A 88 -11.23 -3.50 -3.15
CA THR A 88 -11.39 -2.18 -2.52
C THR A 88 -11.73 -1.06 -3.49
N ARG A 89 -11.36 -1.19 -4.78
CA ARG A 89 -11.64 -0.19 -5.83
C ARG A 89 -12.01 -0.83 -7.17
N SER A 90 -12.64 -0.03 -8.03
CA SER A 90 -12.85 -0.32 -9.45
C SER A 90 -11.78 0.33 -10.32
N TYR A 91 -11.63 -0.15 -11.55
CA TYR A 91 -10.80 0.49 -12.57
C TYR A 91 -11.59 1.55 -13.35
N THR A 92 -10.90 2.59 -13.79
CA THR A 92 -11.39 3.66 -14.68
C THR A 92 -10.33 4.08 -15.69
N LEU A 93 -10.66 5.04 -16.55
CA LEU A 93 -9.71 5.76 -17.39
C LEU A 93 -9.49 7.18 -16.86
N ARG A 94 -8.24 7.63 -16.91
CA ARG A 94 -7.85 9.00 -16.57
C ARG A 94 -6.96 9.58 -17.67
N GLN A 95 -6.85 10.89 -17.72
CA GLN A 95 -5.90 11.56 -18.59
C GLN A 95 -4.46 11.14 -18.27
N LEU A 96 -3.60 11.22 -19.29
CA LEU A 96 -2.17 11.15 -19.08
C LEU A 96 -1.71 12.34 -18.21
N TYR A 97 -0.60 12.13 -17.52
CA TYR A 97 0.14 13.18 -16.81
C TYR A 97 1.49 13.40 -17.49
N ASP A 98 2.32 14.28 -16.94
CA ASP A 98 3.63 14.60 -17.50
C ASP A 98 4.48 13.33 -17.66
N GLY A 99 4.93 13.09 -18.89
CA GLY A 99 5.58 11.85 -19.28
C GLY A 99 5.77 11.76 -20.78
N TYR A 100 5.87 10.54 -21.30
CA TYR A 100 6.21 10.28 -22.70
C TYR A 100 5.31 9.21 -23.30
N VAL A 101 4.91 9.40 -24.55
CA VAL A 101 4.21 8.39 -25.37
C VAL A 101 5.13 7.98 -26.51
N TYR A 102 5.27 6.67 -26.68
CA TYR A 102 6.06 6.06 -27.74
C TYR A 102 5.15 5.32 -28.69
N VAL A 103 5.35 5.53 -29.99
CA VAL A 103 4.58 4.87 -31.05
C VAL A 103 5.55 4.22 -32.02
N TYR A 104 5.49 2.89 -32.12
CA TYR A 104 6.17 2.16 -33.17
C TYR A 104 5.16 1.82 -34.26
N ASP A 105 5.39 2.34 -35.46
CA ASP A 105 4.61 2.03 -36.66
C ASP A 105 5.22 0.77 -37.30
N GLU A 106 4.50 -0.35 -37.29
CA GLU A 106 5.01 -1.63 -37.83
C GLU A 106 5.11 -1.59 -39.37
N ASP A 107 4.29 -0.78 -40.04
CA ASP A 107 4.29 -0.65 -41.50
C ASP A 107 5.40 0.29 -41.97
N ALA A 108 5.55 1.44 -41.31
CA ALA A 108 6.61 2.41 -41.60
C ALA A 108 7.97 2.01 -40.99
N LYS A 109 7.99 1.11 -40.00
CA LYS A 109 9.17 0.67 -39.22
C LYS A 109 9.87 1.82 -38.51
N THR A 110 9.10 2.80 -38.04
CA THR A 110 9.59 3.99 -37.34
C THR A 110 9.14 4.00 -35.89
N LEU A 111 10.01 4.47 -35.00
CA LEU A 111 9.68 4.75 -33.61
C LEU A 111 9.58 6.27 -33.44
N ASP A 112 8.40 6.75 -33.05
CA ASP A 112 8.13 8.14 -32.73
C ASP A 112 8.01 8.32 -31.21
N GLU A 113 8.53 9.46 -30.74
CA GLU A 113 8.53 9.85 -29.33
C GLU A 113 7.79 11.17 -29.14
N TYR A 114 6.91 11.22 -28.15
CA TYR A 114 6.10 12.39 -27.83
C TYR A 114 6.23 12.72 -26.35
N ALA A 115 6.55 13.97 -26.01
CA ALA A 115 6.45 14.48 -24.64
C ALA A 115 5.01 14.95 -24.36
N VAL A 116 4.45 14.47 -23.25
CA VAL A 116 3.10 14.78 -22.78
C VAL A 116 3.18 15.90 -21.73
N SER A 117 2.34 16.91 -21.88
CA SER A 117 2.13 17.95 -20.87
C SER A 117 0.73 17.83 -20.28
N ALA A 118 0.63 17.48 -19.00
CA ALA A 118 -0.62 17.34 -18.26
C ALA A 118 -1.38 18.66 -18.16
N ALA A 119 -0.64 19.76 -17.94
CA ALA A 119 -1.20 21.10 -17.78
C ALA A 119 -1.94 21.57 -19.04
N THR A 120 -1.33 21.38 -20.21
CA THR A 120 -1.90 21.81 -21.50
C THR A 120 -2.73 20.73 -22.19
N GLY A 121 -2.53 19.45 -21.85
CA GLY A 121 -3.14 18.30 -22.52
C GLY A 121 -2.54 17.99 -23.90
N ASN A 122 -1.39 18.60 -24.24
CA ASN A 122 -0.76 18.45 -25.54
C ASN A 122 0.35 17.40 -25.54
N LEU A 123 0.52 16.74 -26.69
CA LEU A 123 1.61 15.87 -27.06
C LEU A 123 2.51 16.62 -28.04
N SER A 124 3.80 16.72 -27.74
CA SER A 124 4.80 17.38 -28.58
C SER A 124 5.76 16.34 -29.15
N ARG A 125 5.87 16.25 -30.48
CA ARG A 125 6.72 15.26 -31.12
C ARG A 125 8.18 15.66 -30.96
N ILE A 126 8.99 14.76 -30.39
CA ILE A 126 10.43 14.91 -30.28
C ILE A 126 11.06 14.31 -31.53
N VAL A 127 11.63 15.15 -32.37
CA VAL A 127 12.37 14.71 -33.55
C VAL A 127 13.83 14.51 -33.17
N TRP A 128 14.34 13.29 -33.32
CA TRP A 128 15.72 12.97 -32.98
C TRP A 128 16.68 13.64 -33.96
N THR A 129 17.54 14.52 -33.44
CA THR A 129 18.64 15.12 -34.19
C THR A 129 19.88 14.22 -34.15
N ASP A 130 20.83 14.40 -35.08
CA ASP A 130 22.08 13.63 -35.11
C ASP A 130 22.85 13.69 -33.78
N ALA A 131 22.78 14.81 -33.06
CA ALA A 131 23.40 15.00 -31.75
C ALA A 131 22.69 14.25 -30.61
N GLN A 132 21.44 13.84 -30.80
CA GLN A 132 20.60 13.16 -29.82
C GLN A 132 20.56 11.64 -30.04
N LEU A 133 21.04 11.15 -31.18
CA LEU A 133 21.20 9.72 -31.42
C LEU A 133 22.20 9.14 -30.41
N GLY A 134 21.79 8.11 -29.68
CA GLY A 134 22.59 7.53 -28.59
C GLY A 134 22.50 8.26 -27.26
N SER A 135 21.74 9.35 -27.15
CA SER A 135 21.52 10.08 -25.89
C SER A 135 20.28 9.56 -25.15
N ASP A 136 20.41 9.40 -23.83
CA ASP A 136 19.29 9.05 -22.95
C ASP A 136 18.33 10.25 -22.73
N GLN A 137 18.84 11.48 -22.81
CA GLN A 137 18.02 12.70 -22.74
C GLN A 137 17.83 13.31 -24.12
N ARG A 138 16.56 13.51 -24.50
CA ARG A 138 16.19 14.04 -25.82
C ARG A 138 15.10 15.10 -25.65
N SER A 139 15.26 16.21 -26.37
CA SER A 139 14.42 17.39 -26.26
C SER A 139 14.18 18.02 -27.63
N GLY A 140 13.27 19.00 -27.74
CA GLY A 140 12.95 19.66 -29.02
C GLY A 140 11.59 19.28 -29.58
N GLY A 141 10.55 19.42 -28.75
CA GLY A 141 9.16 19.23 -29.17
C GLY A 141 8.73 20.27 -30.21
N SER A 142 8.16 19.80 -31.32
CA SER A 142 7.47 20.64 -32.29
C SER A 142 6.03 20.14 -32.50
N ASP A 143 5.16 21.00 -33.03
CA ASP A 143 3.78 20.65 -33.41
C ASP A 143 2.94 20.05 -32.27
N ALA A 144 2.86 20.77 -31.15
CA ALA A 144 2.11 20.35 -29.97
C ALA A 144 0.61 20.24 -30.28
N LYS A 145 0.06 19.01 -30.20
CA LYS A 145 -1.34 18.69 -30.48
C LYS A 145 -1.92 17.80 -29.39
N PRO A 146 -3.23 17.88 -29.08
CA PRO A 146 -3.85 17.05 -28.05
C PRO A 146 -4.15 15.60 -28.50
N PHE A 147 -3.64 15.19 -29.67
CA PHE A 147 -3.83 13.87 -30.27
C PHE A 147 -2.62 13.51 -31.15
N LEU A 148 -2.47 12.21 -31.41
CA LEU A 148 -1.53 11.65 -32.37
C LEU A 148 -2.20 11.50 -33.74
N LEU A 149 -1.45 11.62 -34.83
CA LEU A 149 -1.94 11.41 -36.20
C LEU A 149 -1.14 10.31 -36.88
N TYR A 150 -1.84 9.28 -37.34
CA TYR A 150 -1.24 8.15 -38.05
C TYR A 150 -2.10 7.68 -39.23
N PRO A 151 -1.51 7.06 -40.28
CA PRO A 151 -2.25 6.59 -41.43
C PRO A 151 -3.27 5.48 -41.07
N ARG A 152 -4.46 5.53 -41.68
CA ARG A 152 -5.58 4.63 -41.33
C ARG A 152 -5.30 3.15 -41.49
N ASN A 153 -4.37 2.79 -42.36
CA ASN A 153 -4.10 1.40 -42.71
C ASN A 153 -2.98 0.78 -41.86
N ASN A 154 -2.39 1.55 -40.94
CA ASN A 154 -1.19 1.13 -40.25
C ASN A 154 -1.51 0.39 -38.95
N LEU A 155 -0.64 -0.57 -38.62
CA LEU A 155 -0.59 -1.24 -37.34
C LEU A 155 0.41 -0.53 -36.42
N LEU A 156 -0.10 -0.01 -35.30
CA LEU A 156 0.70 0.71 -34.32
C LEU A 156 0.94 -0.12 -33.06
N ARG A 157 2.08 0.12 -32.44
CA ARG A 157 2.40 -0.28 -31.07
C ARG A 157 2.58 0.97 -30.24
N ILE A 158 1.76 1.15 -29.21
CA ILE A 158 1.72 2.38 -28.40
C ILE A 158 2.01 2.05 -26.94
N ALA A 159 2.83 2.86 -26.28
CA ALA A 159 3.11 2.76 -24.85
C ALA A 159 3.27 4.14 -24.21
N PHE A 160 2.92 4.23 -22.92
CA PHE A 160 3.16 5.39 -22.08
C PHE A 160 4.23 5.08 -21.04
N SER A 161 5.03 6.08 -20.69
CA SER A 161 6.02 6.01 -19.62
C SER A 161 6.13 7.33 -18.89
N ALA A 162 6.20 7.29 -17.57
CA ALA A 162 6.41 8.48 -16.74
C ALA A 162 7.82 9.09 -16.93
N GLN A 163 8.80 8.26 -17.26
CA GLN A 163 10.18 8.66 -17.52
C GLN A 163 10.50 8.52 -19.01
N GLN A 164 11.41 9.35 -19.51
CA GLN A 164 11.93 9.21 -20.87
C GLN A 164 12.66 7.87 -20.99
N TRP A 165 12.35 7.08 -22.02
CA TRP A 165 13.05 5.82 -22.28
C TRP A 165 14.53 6.07 -22.53
N THR A 166 15.38 5.23 -21.94
CA THR A 166 16.81 5.22 -22.26
C THR A 166 17.00 4.83 -23.72
N TRP A 167 18.12 5.24 -24.31
CA TRP A 167 18.46 4.87 -25.68
C TRP A 167 18.46 3.35 -25.87
N ARG A 168 18.91 2.62 -24.84
CA ARG A 168 18.90 1.17 -24.80
C ARG A 168 17.49 0.57 -24.95
N ILE A 169 16.49 1.11 -24.26
CA ILE A 169 15.10 0.65 -24.39
C ILE A 169 14.57 0.95 -25.80
N CYS A 170 14.83 2.15 -26.31
CA CYS A 170 14.45 2.53 -27.68
C CYS A 170 15.01 1.56 -28.73
N GLU A 171 16.31 1.25 -28.66
CA GLU A 171 16.96 0.32 -29.60
C GLU A 171 16.49 -1.13 -29.42
N HIS A 172 16.27 -1.57 -28.19
CA HIS A 172 15.72 -2.90 -27.89
C HIS A 172 14.35 -3.06 -28.53
N LEU A 173 13.45 -2.09 -28.36
CA LEU A 173 12.11 -2.13 -28.94
C LEU A 173 12.14 -1.94 -30.46
N ARG A 174 13.03 -1.13 -31.02
CA ARG A 174 13.21 -1.05 -32.49
C ARG A 174 13.63 -2.39 -33.09
N SER A 175 14.48 -3.15 -32.38
CA SER A 175 15.11 -4.38 -32.88
C SER A 175 14.39 -5.67 -32.51
N ASN A 176 13.53 -5.67 -31.48
CA ASN A 176 12.90 -6.89 -30.94
C ASN A 176 11.35 -6.87 -31.08
N PRO A 177 10.80 -7.52 -32.14
CA PRO A 177 9.36 -7.58 -32.36
C PRO A 177 8.58 -8.32 -31.26
N GLU A 178 9.16 -9.34 -30.64
CA GLU A 178 8.48 -10.10 -29.58
C GLU A 178 8.28 -9.24 -28.32
N SER A 179 9.32 -8.49 -27.95
CA SER A 179 9.26 -7.55 -26.83
C SER A 179 8.28 -6.42 -27.13
N ARG A 180 8.28 -5.84 -28.34
CA ARG A 180 7.25 -4.86 -28.74
C ARG A 180 5.86 -5.45 -28.64
N ALA A 181 5.67 -6.67 -29.12
CA ALA A 181 4.37 -7.32 -29.15
C ALA A 181 3.81 -7.59 -27.74
N SER A 182 4.69 -7.86 -26.78
CA SER A 182 4.34 -8.16 -25.39
C SER A 182 4.26 -6.91 -24.50
N TRP A 183 5.05 -5.86 -24.74
CA TRP A 183 5.18 -4.72 -23.82
C TRP A 183 4.35 -3.51 -24.26
N MET A 184 4.05 -3.37 -25.55
CA MET A 184 3.31 -2.24 -26.10
C MET A 184 1.91 -2.64 -26.59
N LYS A 185 0.94 -1.75 -26.42
CA LYS A 185 -0.45 -1.95 -26.87
C LYS A 185 -0.52 -2.00 -28.39
N ALA A 186 -1.15 -3.03 -28.94
CA ALA A 186 -1.46 -3.10 -30.36
C ALA A 186 -2.67 -2.22 -30.70
N LEU A 187 -2.57 -1.47 -31.78
CA LEU A 187 -3.68 -0.73 -32.37
C LEU A 187 -3.68 -0.94 -33.89
N ASP A 188 -4.60 -1.77 -34.37
CA ASP A 188 -4.84 -1.95 -35.80
C ASP A 188 -5.84 -0.89 -36.27
N LEU A 189 -5.34 0.20 -36.86
CA LEU A 189 -6.19 1.30 -37.31
C LEU A 189 -7.11 0.89 -38.45
N LYS A 190 -6.66 -0.04 -39.31
CA LYS A 190 -7.45 -0.54 -40.43
C LYS A 190 -8.69 -1.25 -39.91
N ARG A 191 -8.47 -2.15 -38.95
CA ARG A 191 -9.54 -2.90 -38.31
C ARG A 191 -10.44 -2.00 -37.48
N TYR A 192 -9.87 -1.05 -36.73
CA TYR A 192 -10.66 -0.05 -36.00
C TYR A 192 -11.58 0.74 -36.92
N CYS A 193 -11.09 1.25 -38.05
CA CYS A 193 -11.93 1.99 -39.00
C CYS A 193 -13.09 1.15 -39.57
N MET A 194 -12.96 -0.18 -39.58
CA MET A 194 -14.02 -1.09 -40.04
C MET A 194 -15.01 -1.46 -38.93
N THR A 195 -14.56 -1.60 -37.69
CA THR A 195 -15.35 -2.18 -36.58
C THR A 195 -15.77 -1.17 -35.52
N MET A 196 -15.06 -0.04 -35.42
CA MET A 196 -15.06 0.89 -34.29
C MET A 196 -14.83 0.23 -32.92
N ALA A 197 -14.20 -0.95 -32.94
CA ALA A 197 -14.13 -1.84 -31.79
C ALA A 197 -12.81 -2.63 -31.81
N GLU A 198 -11.71 -1.93 -31.49
CA GLU A 198 -10.43 -2.56 -31.15
C GLU A 198 -10.26 -2.69 -29.63
N PRO A 199 -9.44 -3.66 -29.16
CA PRO A 199 -9.11 -3.77 -27.73
C PRO A 199 -8.59 -2.45 -27.16
N ASP A 200 -8.95 -2.16 -25.91
CA ASP A 200 -8.52 -0.95 -25.19
C ASP A 200 -8.93 0.40 -25.83
N THR A 201 -9.80 0.40 -26.84
CA THR A 201 -10.23 1.62 -27.55
C THR A 201 -11.71 1.97 -27.36
N LEU A 202 -12.03 3.25 -27.57
CA LEU A 202 -13.39 3.75 -27.75
C LEU A 202 -13.42 4.90 -28.78
N PRO A 203 -14.56 5.16 -29.43
CA PRO A 203 -14.76 6.39 -30.20
C PRO A 203 -14.55 7.66 -29.37
N LEU A 204 -13.94 8.69 -29.97
CA LEU A 204 -13.56 9.92 -29.27
C LEU A 204 -14.77 10.69 -28.70
N ASN A 205 -15.94 10.60 -29.34
CA ASN A 205 -17.17 11.23 -28.85
C ASN A 205 -17.64 10.70 -27.48
N ARG A 206 -17.14 9.54 -27.02
CA ARG A 206 -17.43 8.96 -25.70
C ARG A 206 -16.38 9.31 -24.63
N ILE A 207 -15.43 10.19 -24.92
CA ILE A 207 -14.35 10.53 -23.98
C ILE A 207 -14.88 11.05 -22.63
N ALA A 208 -15.89 11.93 -22.64
CA ALA A 208 -16.55 12.44 -21.44
C ALA A 208 -17.37 11.38 -20.68
N GLU A 209 -17.75 10.27 -21.32
CA GLU A 209 -18.43 9.15 -20.66
C GLU A 209 -17.41 8.17 -20.04
N ALA A 210 -16.23 8.03 -20.66
CA ALA A 210 -15.26 7.01 -20.29
C ALA A 210 -14.17 7.49 -19.33
N VAL A 211 -13.72 8.76 -19.43
CA VAL A 211 -12.53 9.26 -18.71
C VAL A 211 -12.95 10.10 -17.51
N ALA A 212 -12.54 9.71 -16.30
CA ALA A 212 -13.08 10.22 -15.05
C ALA A 212 -12.71 11.66 -14.67
N ASP A 213 -11.60 12.16 -15.20
CA ASP A 213 -11.17 13.54 -15.06
C ASP A 213 -11.48 14.39 -16.31
N ILE A 214 -12.36 13.91 -17.19
CA ILE A 214 -12.92 14.68 -18.31
C ILE A 214 -14.43 14.83 -18.13
N ASP A 215 -14.87 16.08 -18.09
CA ASP A 215 -16.27 16.46 -17.99
C ASP A 215 -16.86 16.80 -19.36
N LYS A 216 -18.19 16.74 -19.44
CA LYS A 216 -18.93 17.08 -20.65
C LYS A 216 -19.09 18.60 -20.76
N GLU A 217 -18.68 19.17 -21.89
CA GLU A 217 -18.78 20.57 -22.32
C GLU A 217 -17.98 21.60 -21.49
N HIS A 218 -17.92 21.44 -20.17
CA HIS A 218 -17.25 22.36 -19.26
C HIS A 218 -16.65 21.62 -18.06
N VAL A 219 -15.58 22.17 -17.50
CA VAL A 219 -14.89 21.63 -16.34
C VAL A 219 -15.70 21.89 -15.06
N VAL A 220 -15.90 20.85 -14.24
CA VAL A 220 -16.55 20.94 -12.93
C VAL A 220 -15.51 20.65 -11.84
N GLY A 221 -15.16 21.68 -11.06
CA GLY A 221 -14.29 21.54 -9.89
C GLY A 221 -15.04 20.93 -8.71
N ASP A 222 -14.74 19.67 -8.38
CA ASP A 222 -15.32 18.90 -7.26
C ASP A 222 -14.26 18.19 -6.39
N ASP A 223 -12.99 18.59 -6.52
CA ASP A 223 -11.84 18.03 -5.81
C ASP A 223 -11.68 16.51 -5.95
N ARG A 224 -12.24 15.92 -7.02
CA ARG A 224 -12.09 14.49 -7.30
C ARG A 224 -10.62 14.10 -7.46
N PHE A 225 -10.27 12.93 -6.95
CA PHE A 225 -8.92 12.37 -6.98
C PHE A 225 -7.85 13.21 -6.25
N ALA A 226 -8.24 14.13 -5.35
CA ALA A 226 -7.31 14.92 -4.56
C ALA A 226 -6.40 14.06 -3.66
N ASP A 227 -6.85 12.86 -3.31
CA ASP A 227 -6.16 11.85 -2.50
C ASP A 227 -5.43 10.78 -3.33
N SER A 228 -5.39 10.92 -4.66
CA SER A 228 -4.65 10.01 -5.55
C SER A 228 -3.19 10.41 -5.71
N ALA A 229 -2.37 9.49 -6.21
CA ALA A 229 -0.95 9.71 -6.48
C ALA A 229 -0.69 10.81 -7.51
N ILE A 230 -1.69 11.07 -8.36
CA ILE A 230 -1.67 12.13 -9.37
C ILE A 230 -2.94 12.96 -9.17
N PRO A 231 -2.92 13.94 -8.27
CA PRO A 231 -4.10 14.75 -7.96
C PRO A 231 -4.51 15.63 -9.14
N THR A 232 -5.75 16.12 -9.10
CA THR A 232 -6.31 17.02 -10.12
C THR A 232 -5.96 18.49 -9.89
N SER A 233 -5.48 18.83 -8.70
CA SER A 233 -5.06 20.17 -8.33
C SER A 233 -3.65 20.15 -7.75
N LYS A 234 -2.90 21.22 -7.98
CA LYS A 234 -1.56 21.39 -7.42
C LYS A 234 -1.64 21.56 -5.89
N ALA A 235 -0.96 20.70 -5.14
CA ALA A 235 -0.80 20.88 -3.70
C ALA A 235 0.03 22.15 -3.43
N SER A 236 -0.42 22.99 -2.50
CA SER A 236 0.15 24.32 -2.24
C SER A 236 1.49 24.30 -1.46
N SER A 237 2.04 23.13 -1.11
CA SER A 237 3.05 23.02 -0.03
C SER A 237 4.30 22.18 -0.32
N GLU A 238 4.60 21.75 -1.55
CA GLU A 238 5.82 20.95 -1.81
C GLU A 238 6.90 21.72 -2.59
N GLU A 239 8.15 21.63 -2.10
CA GLU A 239 9.36 22.24 -2.67
C GLU A 239 9.84 21.57 -3.98
N THR A 240 9.25 20.41 -4.32
CA THR A 240 9.49 19.66 -5.56
C THR A 240 8.31 19.89 -6.50
N GLN A 241 8.51 20.06 -7.82
CA GLN A 241 7.40 20.26 -8.76
C GLN A 241 6.43 19.07 -8.65
N PRO A 242 5.22 19.24 -8.06
CA PRO A 242 4.35 18.10 -7.81
C PRO A 242 3.78 17.62 -9.14
N LEU A 243 3.73 16.30 -9.34
CA LEU A 243 3.07 15.68 -10.48
C LEU A 243 1.55 15.80 -10.29
N PHE A 244 0.86 16.50 -11.19
CA PHE A 244 -0.60 16.62 -11.15
C PHE A 244 -1.18 16.59 -12.56
N SER A 245 -2.46 16.23 -12.70
CA SER A 245 -3.16 16.26 -13.99
C SER A 245 -4.50 16.97 -13.86
N PRO A 246 -4.63 18.23 -14.36
CA PRO A 246 -5.84 19.01 -14.19
C PRO A 246 -7.06 18.41 -14.90
N ILE A 247 -8.26 18.70 -14.40
CA ILE A 247 -9.51 18.29 -15.03
C ILE A 247 -9.64 18.97 -16.40
N GLY A 248 -10.20 18.26 -17.38
CA GLY A 248 -10.45 18.77 -18.73
C GLY A 248 -11.93 18.66 -19.14
N ALA A 249 -12.29 19.32 -20.23
CA ALA A 249 -13.60 19.19 -20.87
C ALA A 249 -13.46 18.48 -22.22
N ASP A 250 -14.39 17.60 -22.57
CA ASP A 250 -14.38 16.80 -23.81
C ASP A 250 -14.22 17.64 -25.09
N VAL A 251 -14.84 18.83 -25.12
CA VAL A 251 -14.76 19.82 -26.20
C VAL A 251 -13.32 20.21 -26.54
N PHE A 252 -12.38 20.11 -25.60
CA PHE A 252 -10.96 20.37 -25.86
C PHE A 252 -10.39 19.35 -26.85
N TRP A 253 -10.64 18.05 -26.66
CA TRP A 253 -10.17 17.01 -27.57
C TRP A 253 -11.03 16.92 -28.83
N GLN A 254 -12.36 16.84 -28.68
CA GLN A 254 -13.29 16.71 -29.82
C GLN A 254 -13.19 17.90 -30.78
N GLY A 255 -13.07 19.12 -30.24
CA GLY A 255 -12.95 20.34 -31.03
C GLY A 255 -11.59 20.56 -31.69
N SER A 256 -10.56 19.84 -31.25
CA SER A 256 -9.21 19.93 -31.82
C SER A 256 -9.02 19.03 -33.04
N VAL A 257 -9.82 17.97 -33.13
CA VAL A 257 -9.76 16.99 -34.21
C VAL A 257 -10.62 17.44 -35.38
N GLU A 258 -10.17 17.19 -36.60
CA GLU A 258 -10.92 17.58 -37.80
C GLU A 258 -12.02 16.58 -38.21
N ASP A 259 -11.83 15.29 -37.93
CA ASP A 259 -12.77 14.20 -38.21
C ASP A 259 -13.03 13.45 -36.90
N GLN A 260 -14.11 13.83 -36.20
CA GLN A 260 -14.44 13.25 -34.89
C GLN A 260 -14.95 11.81 -35.01
N ASP A 261 -15.64 11.48 -36.11
CA ASP A 261 -16.31 10.20 -36.28
C ASP A 261 -15.31 9.05 -36.44
N SER A 262 -14.18 9.31 -37.11
CA SER A 262 -13.12 8.32 -37.30
C SER A 262 -12.06 8.31 -36.19
N SER A 263 -12.16 9.21 -35.23
CA SER A 263 -11.15 9.40 -34.20
C SER A 263 -11.45 8.62 -32.93
N LEU A 264 -10.39 8.24 -32.23
CA LEU A 264 -10.48 7.28 -31.13
C LEU A 264 -9.69 7.73 -29.91
N LEU A 265 -10.08 7.18 -28.77
CA LEU A 265 -9.23 7.14 -27.58
C LEU A 265 -8.67 5.73 -27.39
N ILE A 266 -7.45 5.64 -26.85
CA ILE A 266 -6.80 4.38 -26.48
C ILE A 266 -6.34 4.42 -25.03
N ALA A 267 -6.67 3.37 -24.26
CA ALA A 267 -6.22 3.20 -22.90
C ALA A 267 -4.84 2.53 -22.85
N LEU A 268 -3.84 3.26 -22.39
CA LEU A 268 -2.46 2.82 -22.21
C LEU A 268 -2.25 2.29 -20.79
N ASP A 269 -1.33 1.32 -20.66
CA ASP A 269 -0.97 0.73 -19.38
C ASP A 269 -0.09 1.70 -18.57
N ASP A 270 -0.43 1.86 -17.30
CA ASP A 270 0.34 2.65 -16.31
C ASP A 270 0.30 1.94 -14.95
N PRO A 271 0.96 0.77 -14.85
CA PRO A 271 0.77 -0.12 -13.71
C PRO A 271 1.46 0.39 -12.44
N LEU A 272 2.50 1.23 -12.57
CA LEU A 272 3.20 1.85 -11.45
C LEU A 272 2.35 2.92 -10.77
N ALA A 273 1.63 3.76 -11.51
CA ALA A 273 0.73 4.73 -10.90
C ALA A 273 -0.46 4.06 -10.20
N ILE A 274 -1.05 3.02 -10.82
CA ILE A 274 -2.09 2.20 -10.18
C ILE A 274 -1.57 1.61 -8.86
N PHE A 275 -0.32 1.12 -8.86
CA PHE A 275 0.25 0.57 -7.64
C PHE A 275 0.48 1.63 -6.56
N ASN A 276 0.89 2.83 -6.97
CA ASN A 276 1.04 3.97 -6.07
C ASN A 276 -0.30 4.40 -5.47
N ASP A 277 -1.38 4.43 -6.26
CA ASP A 277 -2.74 4.71 -5.78
C ASP A 277 -3.23 3.67 -4.75
N LEU A 278 -2.91 2.38 -4.93
CA LEU A 278 -3.19 1.35 -3.91
C LEU A 278 -2.38 1.59 -2.63
N GLY A 279 -1.12 2.01 -2.76
CA GLY A 279 -0.27 2.40 -1.64
C GLY A 279 -0.86 3.56 -0.84
N MET A 280 -1.32 4.62 -1.52
CA MET A 280 -1.94 5.77 -0.87
C MET A 280 -3.22 5.39 -0.10
N GLN A 281 -4.07 4.54 -0.69
CA GLN A 281 -5.24 4.04 0.01
C GLN A 281 -4.85 3.20 1.24
N LEU A 282 -3.85 2.33 1.13
CA LEU A 282 -3.38 1.53 2.26
C LEU A 282 -2.87 2.41 3.40
N ALA A 283 -2.11 3.47 3.08
CA ALA A 283 -1.64 4.42 4.07
C ALA A 283 -2.81 5.12 4.78
N ALA A 284 -3.84 5.53 4.04
CA ALA A 284 -5.03 6.14 4.60
C ALA A 284 -5.87 5.17 5.47
N ASP A 285 -6.02 3.91 5.04
CA ASP A 285 -6.67 2.85 5.82
C ASP A 285 -5.95 2.59 7.14
N GLN A 286 -4.63 2.48 7.09
CA GLN A 286 -3.79 2.30 8.27
C GLN A 286 -3.85 3.51 9.20
N ALA A 287 -3.86 4.73 8.66
CA ALA A 287 -4.00 5.96 9.45
C ALA A 287 -5.37 6.01 10.15
N ALA A 288 -6.46 5.70 9.43
CA ALA A 288 -7.79 5.64 10.02
C ALA A 288 -7.89 4.61 11.14
N TYR A 289 -7.31 3.41 10.95
CA TYR A 289 -7.28 2.39 11.98
C TYR A 289 -6.43 2.81 13.19
N ARG A 290 -5.26 3.43 12.97
CA ARG A 290 -4.40 3.96 14.05
C ARG A 290 -5.06 5.05 14.86
N ASN A 291 -5.77 5.97 14.22
CA ASN A 291 -6.53 7.02 14.92
C ASN A 291 -7.59 6.40 15.83
N TRP A 292 -8.34 5.41 15.31
CA TRP A 292 -9.29 4.66 16.12
C TRP A 292 -8.62 3.91 17.29
N GLN A 293 -7.47 3.28 17.06
CA GLN A 293 -6.70 2.63 18.13
C GLN A 293 -6.27 3.64 19.21
N ALA A 294 -5.73 4.78 18.82
CA ALA A 294 -5.29 5.81 19.75
C ALA A 294 -6.45 6.33 20.64
N GLU A 295 -7.65 6.44 20.07
CA GLU A 295 -8.84 6.91 20.79
C GLU A 295 -9.50 5.84 21.68
N HIS A 296 -9.54 4.59 21.21
CA HIS A 296 -10.41 3.56 21.78
C HIS A 296 -9.68 2.34 22.37
N GLU A 297 -8.47 2.01 21.92
CA GLU A 297 -7.80 0.74 22.25
C GLU A 297 -7.67 0.52 23.76
N HIS A 298 -7.17 1.51 24.49
CA HIS A 298 -6.97 1.39 25.94
C HIS A 298 -8.31 1.20 26.68
N LYS A 299 -9.36 1.92 26.27
CA LYS A 299 -10.70 1.80 26.86
C LYS A 299 -11.33 0.44 26.54
N ILE A 300 -11.13 -0.06 25.33
CA ILE A 300 -11.56 -1.40 24.92
C ILE A 300 -10.84 -2.47 25.74
N GLN A 301 -9.52 -2.38 25.93
CA GLN A 301 -8.75 -3.32 26.75
C GLN A 301 -9.25 -3.33 28.21
N ILE A 302 -9.52 -2.16 28.78
CA ILE A 302 -10.13 -2.06 30.11
C ILE A 302 -11.51 -2.71 30.12
N ALA A 303 -12.37 -2.38 29.17
CA ALA A 303 -13.74 -2.90 29.10
C ALA A 303 -13.76 -4.43 28.88
N GLN A 304 -12.87 -4.98 28.06
CA GLN A 304 -12.67 -6.42 27.90
C GLN A 304 -12.24 -7.06 29.21
N THR A 305 -11.28 -6.45 29.90
CA THR A 305 -10.78 -6.94 31.20
C THR A 305 -11.88 -6.94 32.26
N VAL A 306 -12.65 -5.84 32.35
CA VAL A 306 -13.80 -5.71 33.26
C VAL A 306 -14.86 -6.76 32.94
N THR A 307 -15.21 -6.94 31.65
CA THR A 307 -16.19 -7.94 31.21
C THR A 307 -15.73 -9.36 31.56
N THR A 308 -14.45 -9.67 31.37
CA THR A 308 -13.89 -11.00 31.67
C THR A 308 -13.88 -11.29 33.18
N LEU A 309 -13.51 -10.29 33.98
CA LEU A 309 -13.37 -10.46 35.43
C LEU A 309 -14.72 -10.42 36.18
N CYS A 310 -15.65 -9.59 35.72
CA CYS A 310 -16.85 -9.25 36.47
C CYS A 310 -18.14 -9.76 35.82
N GLY A 311 -18.10 -10.00 34.51
CA GLY A 311 -19.22 -10.50 33.72
C GLY A 311 -19.45 -12.00 33.84
N ALA A 312 -20.55 -12.45 33.26
CA ALA A 312 -20.90 -13.87 33.14
C ALA A 312 -19.88 -14.61 32.26
N GLU A 313 -19.73 -15.92 32.46
CA GLU A 313 -18.71 -16.71 31.76
C GLU A 313 -18.97 -16.74 30.25
N GLY A 314 -18.12 -16.04 29.50
CA GLY A 314 -18.20 -15.91 28.04
C GLY A 314 -17.17 -16.76 27.29
N GLU A 315 -16.61 -17.80 27.91
CA GLU A 315 -15.66 -18.69 27.25
C GLU A 315 -16.35 -19.45 26.09
N PRO A 316 -15.71 -19.59 24.91
CA PRO A 316 -16.33 -20.21 23.74
C PRO A 316 -16.88 -21.61 24.00
N GLU A 317 -16.23 -22.36 24.88
CA GLU A 317 -16.60 -23.74 25.25
C GLU A 317 -17.91 -23.80 26.06
N LYS A 318 -18.21 -22.75 26.84
CA LYS A 318 -19.40 -22.65 27.70
C LYS A 318 -20.56 -21.88 27.07
N LEU A 319 -20.31 -21.24 25.91
CA LEU A 319 -21.36 -20.55 25.14
C LEU A 319 -22.25 -21.55 24.39
N PRO A 320 -23.57 -21.27 24.29
CA PRO A 320 -24.49 -22.05 23.45
C PRO A 320 -24.02 -22.12 21.99
N ALA A 321 -24.24 -23.26 21.33
CA ALA A 321 -23.84 -23.45 19.93
C ALA A 321 -24.49 -22.42 18.98
N SER A 322 -25.67 -21.91 19.34
CA SER A 322 -26.42 -20.89 18.61
C SER A 322 -25.76 -19.51 18.57
N VAL A 323 -24.87 -19.19 19.53
CA VAL A 323 -24.25 -17.85 19.64
C VAL A 323 -22.73 -17.85 19.43
N ARG A 324 -22.06 -19.01 19.55
CA ARG A 324 -20.59 -19.19 19.57
C ARG A 324 -19.81 -18.53 18.42
N ASN A 325 -20.42 -18.29 17.26
CA ASN A 325 -19.77 -17.71 16.07
C ASN A 325 -20.29 -16.31 15.69
N ASN A 326 -21.12 -15.69 16.52
CA ASN A 326 -21.67 -14.36 16.26
C ASN A 326 -21.46 -13.48 17.48
N ALA A 327 -20.56 -12.50 17.36
CA ALA A 327 -20.21 -11.58 18.44
C ALA A 327 -21.44 -10.79 18.95
N ALA A 328 -22.30 -10.31 18.05
CA ALA A 328 -23.49 -9.57 18.43
C ALA A 328 -24.50 -10.44 19.20
N LEU A 329 -24.75 -11.68 18.73
CA LEU A 329 -25.62 -12.62 19.44
C LEU A 329 -25.01 -13.09 20.76
N THR A 330 -23.69 -13.25 20.83
CA THR A 330 -22.97 -13.57 22.07
C THR A 330 -23.13 -12.46 23.09
N HIS A 331 -22.97 -11.20 22.68
CA HIS A 331 -23.18 -10.05 23.56
C HIS A 331 -24.64 -9.94 24.02
N GLN A 332 -25.61 -10.17 23.14
CA GLN A 332 -27.01 -10.16 23.51
C GLN A 332 -27.34 -11.27 24.52
N TYR A 333 -26.92 -12.51 24.24
CA TYR A 333 -27.08 -13.63 25.16
C TYR A 333 -26.46 -13.35 26.52
N LEU A 334 -25.22 -12.86 26.54
CA LEU A 334 -24.54 -12.54 27.77
C LEU A 334 -25.24 -11.40 28.53
N GLY A 335 -25.85 -10.43 27.86
CA GLY A 335 -26.62 -9.36 28.50
C GLY A 335 -27.91 -9.87 29.14
N GLU A 336 -28.64 -10.72 28.41
CA GLU A 336 -29.87 -11.37 28.92
C GLU A 336 -29.57 -12.33 30.08
N LEU A 337 -28.45 -13.06 30.01
CA LEU A 337 -27.96 -13.93 31.07
C LEU A 337 -27.64 -13.14 32.34
N GLU A 338 -26.94 -12.01 32.23
CA GLU A 338 -26.61 -11.18 33.39
C GLU A 338 -27.85 -10.57 34.04
N ALA A 339 -28.80 -10.08 33.24
CA ALA A 339 -30.07 -9.57 33.74
C ALA A 339 -30.87 -10.66 34.49
N TYR A 340 -30.88 -11.89 33.96
CA TYR A 340 -31.48 -13.04 34.64
C TYR A 340 -30.79 -13.32 36.00
N LEU A 341 -29.44 -13.32 36.02
CA LEU A 341 -28.67 -13.61 37.23
C LEU A 341 -28.83 -12.52 38.31
N GLU A 342 -28.94 -11.24 37.91
CA GLU A 342 -29.28 -10.14 38.83
C GLU A 342 -30.69 -10.28 39.39
N GLN A 343 -31.65 -10.63 38.55
CA GLN A 343 -33.04 -10.85 38.97
C GLN A 343 -33.15 -12.01 39.99
N CYS A 344 -32.39 -13.10 39.79
CA CYS A 344 -32.32 -14.19 40.77
C CYS A 344 -31.82 -13.73 42.15
N ILE A 345 -30.81 -12.86 42.19
CA ILE A 345 -30.26 -12.33 43.45
C ILE A 345 -31.24 -11.39 44.13
N LEU A 346 -31.95 -10.54 43.37
CA LEU A 346 -32.97 -9.64 43.90
C LEU A 346 -34.13 -10.43 44.53
N GLU A 347 -34.61 -11.47 43.85
CA GLU A 347 -35.68 -12.34 44.35
C GLU A 347 -35.24 -13.10 45.61
N GLU A 348 -34.02 -13.64 45.67
CA GLU A 348 -33.47 -14.26 46.89
C GLU A 348 -33.36 -13.27 48.07
N ALA A 349 -32.96 -12.01 47.81
CA ALA A 349 -32.88 -10.97 48.82
C ALA A 349 -34.27 -10.55 49.34
N GLN A 350 -35.29 -10.56 48.48
CA GLN A 350 -36.67 -10.25 48.85
C GLN A 350 -37.31 -11.37 49.68
N ILE A 351 -37.01 -12.64 49.34
CA ILE A 351 -37.43 -13.81 50.12
C ILE A 351 -36.77 -13.81 51.51
N SER A 352 -35.48 -13.49 51.60
CA SER A 352 -34.75 -13.48 52.87
C SER A 352 -35.03 -12.28 53.79
N SER A 353 -35.54 -11.17 53.26
CA SER A 353 -35.92 -9.98 54.05
C SER A 353 -37.38 -10.01 54.55
N SER A 354 -38.19 -10.94 54.05
CA SER A 354 -39.60 -11.08 54.42
C SER A 354 -39.76 -11.87 55.73
N ASN A 355 -39.68 -11.19 56.88
CA ASN A 355 -39.83 -11.79 58.21
C ASN A 355 -41.29 -12.00 58.69
N VAL A 356 -42.29 -11.95 57.79
CA VAL A 356 -43.70 -12.14 58.15
C VAL A 356 -44.19 -13.50 57.64
N PRO A 357 -44.43 -14.49 58.53
CA PRO A 357 -45.00 -15.77 58.14
C PRO A 357 -46.48 -15.58 57.80
N GLY A 358 -46.84 -15.70 56.51
CA GLY A 358 -48.24 -15.84 56.10
C GLY A 358 -48.70 -15.08 54.86
N ASP A 359 -47.92 -14.14 54.33
CA ASP A 359 -48.37 -13.29 53.20
C ASP A 359 -48.00 -13.83 51.80
N PHE A 360 -47.58 -15.10 51.69
CA PHE A 360 -47.19 -15.73 50.42
C PHE A 360 -48.39 -16.20 49.58
N LEU A 361 -49.55 -15.55 49.69
CA LEU A 361 -50.72 -15.87 48.86
C LEU A 361 -50.97 -14.75 47.86
N LEU A 362 -50.60 -15.04 46.61
CA LEU A 362 -51.07 -14.43 45.37
C LEU A 362 -50.50 -13.04 45.01
N MET A 363 -49.29 -13.04 44.46
CA MET A 363 -48.93 -12.08 43.41
C MET A 363 -48.37 -12.84 42.19
N PRO A 364 -49.02 -12.77 41.00
CA PRO A 364 -48.59 -13.50 39.81
C PRO A 364 -47.20 -13.15 39.25
N ASP A 365 -46.60 -12.05 39.73
CA ASP A 365 -45.42 -11.41 39.12
C ASP A 365 -44.11 -11.66 39.91
N MET A 366 -44.12 -12.66 40.81
CA MET A 366 -43.11 -12.82 41.86
C MET A 366 -41.79 -13.52 41.46
N PHE A 367 -41.75 -14.19 40.30
CA PHE A 367 -40.54 -14.87 39.80
C PHE A 367 -40.30 -14.54 38.33
N LYS A 368 -39.93 -13.28 38.06
CA LYS A 368 -39.54 -12.83 36.72
C LYS A 368 -38.32 -13.60 36.22
N SER A 369 -37.47 -14.07 37.13
CA SER A 369 -36.35 -14.97 36.81
C SER A 369 -36.81 -16.23 36.06
N LEU A 370 -37.95 -16.82 36.41
CA LEU A 370 -38.45 -18.09 35.86
C LEU A 370 -38.95 -17.92 34.42
N ASP A 371 -39.58 -16.78 34.12
CA ASP A 371 -39.97 -16.42 32.76
C ASP A 371 -38.77 -15.99 31.92
N MET A 372 -37.80 -15.27 32.50
CA MET A 372 -36.55 -14.92 31.84
C MET A 372 -35.74 -16.18 31.48
N ARG A 373 -35.66 -17.16 32.39
CA ARG A 373 -35.02 -18.48 32.16
C ARG A 373 -35.63 -19.21 30.97
N LYS A 374 -36.97 -19.32 30.94
CA LYS A 374 -37.70 -19.92 29.82
C LYS A 374 -37.47 -19.15 28.51
N SER A 375 -37.39 -17.82 28.57
CA SER A 375 -37.13 -16.99 27.38
C SER A 375 -35.72 -17.18 26.81
N ILE A 376 -34.72 -17.39 27.67
CA ILE A 376 -33.33 -17.66 27.27
C ILE A 376 -33.23 -19.08 26.69
N GLU A 377 -33.87 -20.06 27.34
CA GLU A 377 -33.91 -21.45 26.86
C GLU A 377 -34.60 -21.56 25.50
N MET A 378 -35.73 -20.88 25.30
CA MET A 378 -36.46 -20.82 24.02
C MET A 378 -35.66 -20.14 22.91
N ARG A 379 -34.88 -19.09 23.22
CA ARG A 379 -34.13 -18.31 22.21
C ARG A 379 -32.77 -18.89 21.86
N TYR A 380 -32.07 -19.48 22.84
CA TYR A 380 -30.68 -19.91 22.65
C TYR A 380 -30.49 -21.43 22.76
N GLY A 381 -31.54 -22.17 23.15
CA GLY A 381 -31.56 -23.64 23.18
C GLY A 381 -30.90 -24.28 24.41
N SER A 382 -30.51 -23.48 25.40
CA SER A 382 -29.87 -23.96 26.64
C SER A 382 -30.29 -23.11 27.83
N ALA A 383 -30.68 -23.76 28.92
CA ALA A 383 -30.99 -23.08 30.18
C ALA A 383 -29.70 -22.62 30.90
N PRO A 384 -29.72 -21.45 31.56
CA PRO A 384 -28.66 -21.00 32.47
C PRO A 384 -28.37 -22.05 33.56
N SER A 385 -27.08 -22.31 33.85
CA SER A 385 -26.66 -23.29 34.87
C SER A 385 -26.60 -22.67 36.27
N ASP A 386 -26.87 -23.49 37.29
CA ASP A 386 -26.77 -23.07 38.69
C ASP A 386 -25.32 -22.80 39.12
N GLU A 387 -24.34 -23.44 38.46
CA GLU A 387 -22.91 -23.15 38.61
C GLU A 387 -22.56 -21.73 38.15
N ALA A 388 -23.15 -21.26 37.06
CA ALA A 388 -22.95 -19.89 36.57
C ALA A 388 -23.54 -18.86 37.56
N LEU A 389 -24.63 -19.20 38.26
CA LEU A 389 -25.19 -18.37 39.32
C LEU A 389 -24.27 -18.26 40.54
N GLN A 390 -23.61 -19.34 40.95
CA GLN A 390 -22.62 -19.29 42.03
C GLN A 390 -21.37 -18.50 41.62
N ALA A 391 -20.82 -18.75 40.43
CA ALA A 391 -19.69 -17.98 39.90
C ALA A 391 -20.04 -16.48 39.77
N TRP A 392 -21.29 -16.17 39.41
CA TRP A 392 -21.80 -14.80 39.41
C TRP A 392 -21.80 -14.22 40.82
N LYS A 393 -22.35 -14.91 41.84
CA LYS A 393 -22.35 -14.46 43.24
C LYS A 393 -20.94 -14.21 43.78
N ASP A 394 -19.98 -15.10 43.49
CA ASP A 394 -18.58 -14.96 43.93
C ASP A 394 -17.89 -13.70 43.38
N ARG A 395 -18.29 -13.27 42.18
CA ARG A 395 -17.77 -12.08 41.49
C ARG A 395 -18.45 -10.77 41.93
N HIS A 396 -19.47 -10.82 42.78
CA HIS A 396 -20.23 -9.64 43.23
C HIS A 396 -19.36 -8.56 43.88
N LYS A 397 -18.31 -8.95 44.61
CA LYS A 397 -17.36 -8.00 45.20
C LYS A 397 -16.65 -7.11 44.17
N TRP A 398 -16.42 -7.62 42.96
CA TRP A 398 -15.76 -6.88 41.89
C TRP A 398 -16.76 -5.99 41.14
N ARG A 399 -17.99 -6.48 40.91
CA ARG A 399 -19.07 -5.71 40.25
C ARG A 399 -19.50 -4.45 41.02
N ARG A 400 -19.29 -4.39 42.34
CA ARG A 400 -19.53 -3.16 43.12
C ARG A 400 -18.56 -2.02 42.80
N GLU A 401 -17.35 -2.36 42.36
CA GLU A 401 -16.25 -1.41 42.17
C GLU A 401 -16.11 -0.96 40.71
N VAL A 402 -16.83 -1.60 39.77
CA VAL A 402 -16.69 -1.35 38.33
C VAL A 402 -18.04 -1.30 37.62
N ASP A 403 -18.16 -0.41 36.63
CA ASP A 403 -19.33 -0.35 35.77
C ASP A 403 -19.24 -1.39 34.65
N LEU A 404 -19.80 -2.58 34.89
CA LEU A 404 -19.88 -3.67 33.91
C LEU A 404 -20.81 -3.31 32.74
N SER A 405 -21.91 -2.61 33.02
CA SER A 405 -22.90 -2.24 32.01
C SER A 405 -22.32 -1.25 31.00
N GLY A 406 -21.62 -0.22 31.49
CA GLY A 406 -20.89 0.74 30.67
C GLY A 406 -19.74 0.10 29.89
N ALA A 407 -18.99 -0.84 30.50
CA ALA A 407 -17.95 -1.59 29.80
C ALA A 407 -18.52 -2.37 28.60
N ARG A 408 -19.65 -3.07 28.78
CA ARG A 408 -20.30 -3.82 27.69
C ARG A 408 -20.86 -2.93 26.61
N ALA A 409 -21.55 -1.85 26.98
CA ALA A 409 -22.06 -0.87 26.03
C ALA A 409 -20.93 -0.26 25.19
N TYR A 410 -19.79 0.05 25.82
CA TYR A 410 -18.63 0.58 25.13
C TYR A 410 -18.04 -0.40 24.10
N LEU A 411 -17.93 -1.68 24.46
CA LEU A 411 -17.48 -2.72 23.52
C LEU A 411 -18.45 -2.88 22.35
N GLN A 412 -19.75 -2.94 22.63
CA GLN A 412 -20.78 -3.09 21.59
C GLN A 412 -20.76 -1.94 20.59
N GLN A 413 -20.51 -0.71 21.06
CA GLN A 413 -20.50 0.47 20.21
C GLN A 413 -19.23 0.58 19.36
N HIS A 414 -18.05 0.30 19.92
CA HIS A 414 -16.78 0.64 19.28
C HIS A 414 -16.06 -0.52 18.60
N LEU A 415 -16.26 -1.77 19.08
CA LEU A 415 -15.56 -2.94 18.55
C LEU A 415 -15.90 -3.25 17.08
N PRO A 416 -17.18 -3.19 16.63
CA PRO A 416 -17.52 -3.41 15.21
C PRO A 416 -16.89 -2.39 14.26
N THR A 417 -16.74 -1.14 14.71
CA THR A 417 -16.07 -0.08 13.95
C THR A 417 -14.59 -0.40 13.77
N GLY A 418 -13.91 -0.85 14.84
CA GLY A 418 -12.52 -1.30 14.77
C GLY A 418 -12.32 -2.49 13.84
N ASP A 419 -13.20 -3.49 13.92
CA ASP A 419 -13.16 -4.67 13.06
C ASP A 419 -13.36 -4.29 11.58
N THR A 420 -14.28 -3.36 11.30
CA THR A 420 -14.51 -2.86 9.94
C THR A 420 -13.29 -2.14 9.38
N LEU A 421 -12.65 -1.29 10.18
CA LEU A 421 -11.43 -0.58 9.77
C LEU A 421 -10.26 -1.55 9.55
N LEU A 422 -10.07 -2.51 10.45
CA LEU A 422 -9.06 -3.55 10.30
C LEU A 422 -9.31 -4.42 9.06
N GLN A 423 -10.57 -4.72 8.77
CA GLN A 423 -10.94 -5.48 7.57
C GLN A 423 -10.63 -4.70 6.29
N LYS A 424 -10.87 -3.38 6.26
CA LYS A 424 -10.44 -2.52 5.15
C LYS A 424 -8.94 -2.57 4.90
N VAL A 425 -8.13 -2.45 5.97
CA VAL A 425 -6.66 -2.59 5.87
C VAL A 425 -6.28 -3.93 5.25
N ARG A 426 -6.89 -5.04 5.71
CA ARG A 426 -6.62 -6.39 5.20
C ARG A 426 -7.02 -6.57 3.74
N ASP A 427 -8.15 -6.00 3.33
CA ASP A 427 -8.61 -6.06 1.94
C ASP A 427 -7.69 -5.24 1.02
N THR A 428 -7.28 -4.04 1.42
CA THR A 428 -6.30 -3.25 0.66
C THR A 428 -4.94 -3.94 0.60
N GLN A 429 -4.49 -4.60 1.67
CA GLN A 429 -3.26 -5.43 1.65
C GLN A 429 -3.37 -6.63 0.72
N SER A 430 -4.56 -7.24 0.61
CA SER A 430 -4.81 -8.33 -0.34
C SER A 430 -4.67 -7.84 -1.78
N ASP A 431 -5.30 -6.71 -2.09
CA ASP A 431 -5.23 -6.06 -3.40
C ASP A 431 -3.78 -5.67 -3.75
N PHE A 432 -3.04 -5.11 -2.80
CA PHE A 432 -1.63 -4.75 -2.92
C PHE A 432 -0.75 -5.96 -3.30
N ARG A 433 -0.92 -7.10 -2.60
CA ARG A 433 -0.19 -8.33 -2.92
C ARG A 433 -0.51 -8.86 -4.31
N GLN A 434 -1.79 -8.88 -4.66
CA GLN A 434 -2.24 -9.37 -5.97
C GLN A 434 -1.67 -8.51 -7.10
N TRP A 435 -1.64 -7.19 -6.94
CA TRP A 435 -1.07 -6.27 -7.91
C TRP A 435 0.46 -6.37 -7.98
N SER A 436 1.13 -6.56 -6.84
CA SER A 436 2.57 -6.83 -6.81
C SER A 436 2.96 -8.09 -7.58
N THR A 437 2.15 -9.16 -7.52
CA THR A 437 2.35 -10.36 -8.33
C THR A 437 2.07 -10.11 -9.81
N HIS A 438 1.06 -9.29 -10.14
CA HIS A 438 0.74 -8.94 -11.53
C HIS A 438 1.84 -8.11 -12.21
N LEU A 439 2.47 -7.18 -11.49
CA LEU A 439 3.63 -6.42 -11.97
C LEU A 439 4.81 -7.31 -12.38
N GLY A 440 4.97 -8.46 -11.70
CA GLY A 440 6.07 -9.38 -11.92
C GLY A 440 7.41 -8.86 -11.39
N THR A 441 8.50 -9.21 -12.08
CA THR A 441 9.88 -9.04 -11.61
C THR A 441 10.79 -8.31 -12.60
N GLU A 442 10.28 -7.99 -13.79
CA GLU A 442 11.08 -7.46 -14.89
C GLU A 442 10.87 -5.94 -15.04
N PRO A 443 11.82 -5.09 -14.61
CA PRO A 443 11.66 -3.64 -14.68
C PRO A 443 11.58 -3.11 -16.12
N LEU A 444 12.20 -3.79 -17.09
CA LEU A 444 12.17 -3.39 -18.50
C LEU A 444 10.77 -3.45 -19.12
N LYS A 445 9.91 -4.37 -18.64
CA LYS A 445 8.48 -4.43 -19.04
C LYS A 445 7.70 -3.21 -18.57
N LEU A 446 8.18 -2.54 -17.53
CA LEU A 446 7.63 -1.30 -16.98
C LEU A 446 8.35 -0.07 -17.56
N PHE A 447 9.17 -0.28 -18.59
CA PHE A 447 9.99 0.74 -19.24
C PHE A 447 11.00 1.43 -18.31
N VAL A 448 11.44 0.74 -17.26
CA VAL A 448 12.51 1.20 -16.38
C VAL A 448 13.79 0.44 -16.71
N ASP A 449 14.84 1.17 -17.05
CA ASP A 449 16.16 0.61 -17.28
C ASP A 449 16.95 0.53 -15.96
N PRO A 450 17.19 -0.66 -15.38
CA PRO A 450 17.96 -0.80 -14.15
C PRO A 450 19.45 -0.49 -14.33
N THR A 451 19.92 -0.33 -15.58
CA THR A 451 21.33 0.03 -15.87
C THR A 451 21.56 1.52 -15.97
N HIS A 452 20.49 2.32 -16.00
CA HIS A 452 20.58 3.77 -16.03
C HIS A 452 20.28 4.36 -14.63
N PRO A 453 21.17 5.16 -14.02
CA PRO A 453 21.01 5.65 -12.65
C PRO A 453 19.69 6.41 -12.38
N GLU A 454 19.27 7.33 -13.26
CA GLU A 454 18.05 8.13 -13.01
C GLU A 454 16.79 7.25 -13.03
N SER A 455 16.67 6.35 -14.01
CA SER A 455 15.55 5.41 -14.12
C SER A 455 15.54 4.42 -12.96
N LEU A 456 16.70 3.91 -12.55
CA LEU A 456 16.83 3.03 -11.39
C LEU A 456 16.39 3.75 -10.10
N LEU A 457 16.82 4.99 -9.89
CA LEU A 457 16.45 5.80 -8.72
C LEU A 457 14.93 6.06 -8.67
N TYR A 458 14.31 6.34 -9.82
CA TYR A 458 12.86 6.51 -9.91
C TYR A 458 12.10 5.28 -9.38
N LEU A 459 12.44 4.09 -9.88
CA LEU A 459 11.77 2.86 -9.44
C LEU A 459 12.13 2.49 -7.99
N GLN A 460 13.37 2.69 -7.57
CA GLN A 460 13.77 2.47 -6.17
C GLN A 460 13.00 3.35 -5.20
N THR A 461 12.81 4.63 -5.53
CA THR A 461 12.08 5.58 -4.68
C THR A 461 10.61 5.19 -4.56
N LEU A 462 9.95 4.87 -5.69
CA LEU A 462 8.56 4.42 -5.69
C LEU A 462 8.39 3.14 -4.87
N MET A 463 9.22 2.14 -5.13
CA MET A 463 9.14 0.84 -4.44
C MET A 463 9.50 0.93 -2.96
N LEU A 464 10.44 1.80 -2.58
CA LEU A 464 10.75 2.10 -1.16
C LEU A 464 9.53 2.67 -0.44
N ASN A 465 8.88 3.69 -1.02
CA ASN A 465 7.71 4.32 -0.40
C ASN A 465 6.60 3.28 -0.18
N LEU A 466 6.36 2.43 -1.18
CA LEU A 466 5.40 1.34 -1.08
C LEU A 466 5.79 0.28 -0.04
N GLN A 467 7.09 -0.06 0.06
CA GLN A 467 7.57 -0.97 1.09
C GLN A 467 7.32 -0.40 2.49
N ILE A 468 7.62 0.88 2.71
CA ILE A 468 7.42 1.55 4.01
C ILE A 468 5.93 1.52 4.37
N ILE A 469 5.03 1.87 3.44
CA ILE A 469 3.58 1.83 3.68
C ILE A 469 3.10 0.40 3.98
N TYR A 470 3.62 -0.59 3.25
CA TYR A 470 3.17 -1.97 3.41
C TYR A 470 3.69 -2.63 4.70
N ALA A 471 4.94 -2.39 5.09
CA ALA A 471 5.65 -3.08 6.18
C ALA A 471 5.25 -2.63 7.61
N GLN A 472 3.96 -2.37 7.85
CA GLN A 472 3.48 -1.84 9.14
C GLN A 472 3.03 -2.92 10.13
N ASP A 473 2.80 -4.15 9.68
CA ASP A 473 2.44 -5.28 10.54
C ASP A 473 3.32 -6.52 10.32
N ASN A 474 3.17 -7.51 11.22
CA ASN A 474 3.98 -8.73 11.22
C ASN A 474 3.70 -9.64 10.00
N ALA A 475 2.45 -9.74 9.55
CA ALA A 475 2.09 -10.56 8.40
C ALA A 475 2.61 -9.96 7.09
N ALA A 476 2.52 -8.64 6.94
CA ALA A 476 3.09 -7.89 5.82
C ALA A 476 4.62 -8.03 5.77
N SER A 477 5.28 -7.93 6.93
CA SER A 477 6.73 -8.11 7.04
C SER A 477 7.17 -9.54 6.69
N ALA A 478 6.41 -10.55 7.14
CA ALA A 478 6.66 -11.94 6.79
C ALA A 478 6.50 -12.18 5.28
N TRP A 479 5.46 -11.59 4.66
CA TRP A 479 5.28 -11.67 3.22
C TRP A 479 6.43 -11.01 2.44
N LEU A 480 6.92 -9.85 2.86
CA LEU A 480 8.09 -9.20 2.23
C LEU A 480 9.33 -10.09 2.31
N ALA A 481 9.57 -10.74 3.45
CA ALA A 481 10.64 -11.72 3.59
C ALA A 481 10.48 -12.92 2.64
N GLU A 482 9.25 -13.44 2.47
CA GLU A 482 8.97 -14.47 1.46
C GLU A 482 9.25 -14.00 0.04
N GLN A 483 8.93 -12.74 -0.29
CA GLN A 483 9.26 -12.16 -1.60
C GLN A 483 10.78 -12.09 -1.81
N GLU A 484 11.55 -11.75 -0.77
CA GLU A 484 13.01 -11.80 -0.83
C GLU A 484 13.56 -13.24 -0.87
N ALA A 485 12.81 -14.26 -0.48
CA ALA A 485 13.26 -15.64 -0.66
C ALA A 485 12.99 -16.15 -2.09
N ASN A 486 11.80 -15.84 -2.64
CA ASN A 486 11.27 -16.50 -3.83
C ASN A 486 11.42 -15.71 -5.14
N ASP A 487 11.86 -14.45 -5.08
CA ASP A 487 11.98 -13.59 -6.27
C ASP A 487 10.68 -13.43 -7.06
N SER A 488 9.53 -13.50 -6.40
CA SER A 488 8.21 -13.47 -7.07
C SER A 488 7.67 -12.05 -7.34
N SER A 489 8.35 -11.01 -6.87
CA SER A 489 7.99 -9.61 -7.11
C SER A 489 9.21 -8.70 -7.10
N LEU A 490 9.04 -7.47 -7.60
CA LEU A 490 10.06 -6.42 -7.55
C LEU A 490 10.61 -6.17 -6.13
N PHE A 491 9.80 -6.33 -5.07
CA PHE A 491 10.29 -6.20 -3.69
C PHE A 491 11.40 -7.20 -3.35
N GLY A 492 11.31 -8.41 -3.89
CA GLY A 492 12.30 -9.46 -3.65
C GLY A 492 13.70 -9.15 -4.19
N THR A 493 13.78 -8.21 -5.14
CA THR A 493 15.01 -7.80 -5.83
C THR A 493 15.36 -6.33 -5.62
N LEU A 494 14.59 -5.59 -4.81
CA LEU A 494 14.72 -4.14 -4.61
C LEU A 494 16.12 -3.71 -4.15
N ARG A 495 16.71 -4.43 -3.19
CA ARG A 495 18.08 -4.20 -2.69
C ARG A 495 19.19 -4.47 -3.72
N TYR A 496 18.84 -5.15 -4.82
CA TYR A 496 19.76 -5.65 -5.83
C TYR A 496 19.54 -4.98 -7.19
N GLY A 497 18.98 -3.76 -7.19
CA GLY A 497 18.69 -3.01 -8.41
C GLY A 497 17.72 -3.71 -9.35
N PHE A 498 16.79 -4.50 -8.80
CA PHE A 498 15.82 -5.29 -9.56
C PHE A 498 16.42 -6.37 -10.47
N SER A 499 17.63 -6.85 -10.14
CA SER A 499 18.32 -7.90 -10.89
C SER A 499 18.38 -9.22 -10.10
N PRO A 500 17.58 -10.24 -10.47
CA PRO A 500 17.64 -11.57 -9.85
C PRO A 500 19.04 -12.21 -9.98
N ALA A 501 19.71 -11.98 -11.12
CA ALA A 501 21.06 -12.50 -11.35
C ALA A 501 22.10 -11.86 -10.40
N LEU A 502 21.99 -10.55 -10.17
CA LEU A 502 22.85 -9.84 -9.21
C LEU A 502 22.59 -10.33 -7.79
N LYS A 503 21.32 -10.50 -7.42
CA LYS A 503 20.92 -11.09 -6.15
C LYS A 503 21.52 -12.47 -5.95
N HIS A 504 21.36 -13.38 -6.91
CA HIS A 504 21.87 -14.74 -6.81
C HIS A 504 23.39 -14.76 -6.61
N ALA A 505 24.13 -13.95 -7.39
CA ALA A 505 25.57 -13.83 -7.27
C ALA A 505 26.00 -13.32 -5.89
N LEU A 506 25.35 -12.25 -5.40
CA LEU A 506 25.63 -11.70 -4.06
C LEU A 506 25.24 -12.67 -2.95
N HIS A 507 24.15 -13.41 -3.10
CA HIS A 507 23.74 -14.46 -2.16
C HIS A 507 24.74 -15.61 -2.13
N GLN A 508 25.26 -16.03 -3.28
CA GLN A 508 26.25 -17.10 -3.37
C GLN A 508 27.55 -16.71 -2.67
N GLU A 509 28.07 -15.51 -2.94
CA GLU A 509 29.26 -14.99 -2.27
C GLU A 509 29.03 -14.82 -0.77
N ALA A 510 27.90 -14.24 -0.37
CA ALA A 510 27.53 -14.13 1.04
C ALA A 510 27.42 -15.51 1.70
N ASN A 511 26.77 -16.49 1.07
CA ASN A 511 26.62 -17.83 1.63
C ASN A 511 27.96 -18.59 1.72
N ALA A 512 28.87 -18.38 0.75
CA ALA A 512 30.21 -18.94 0.83
C ALA A 512 31.00 -18.37 2.01
N LEU A 513 30.89 -17.06 2.24
CA LEU A 513 31.47 -16.37 3.39
C LEU A 513 30.83 -16.79 4.72
N LEU A 514 29.52 -17.01 4.71
CA LEU A 514 28.70 -17.32 5.88
C LEU A 514 28.54 -18.83 6.11
N ASN A 515 29.20 -19.67 5.31
CA ASN A 515 29.09 -21.12 5.41
C ASN A 515 29.52 -21.60 6.82
N GLY A 516 28.67 -22.38 7.48
CA GLY A 516 28.88 -22.82 8.87
C GLY A 516 28.37 -21.87 9.96
N LEU A 517 27.80 -20.70 9.63
CA LEU A 517 27.23 -19.73 10.60
C LEU A 517 25.74 -19.96 10.90
N GLY A 518 25.35 -21.21 11.16
CA GLY A 518 23.95 -21.58 11.41
C GLY A 518 23.38 -21.14 12.78
N ASP A 519 24.21 -20.59 13.68
CA ASP A 519 23.81 -20.15 15.03
C ASP A 519 24.74 -19.02 15.52
N VAL A 520 24.24 -18.23 16.49
CA VAL A 520 24.93 -17.14 17.20
C VAL A 520 26.30 -17.57 17.74
N THR A 521 26.43 -18.85 18.11
CA THR A 521 27.65 -19.45 18.65
C THR A 521 28.80 -19.51 17.61
N ASN A 522 28.49 -19.77 16.34
CA ASN A 522 29.49 -19.83 15.26
C ASN A 522 29.85 -18.45 14.72
N LEU A 523 28.95 -17.47 14.89
CA LEU A 523 29.24 -16.06 14.60
C LEU A 523 30.40 -15.56 15.46
N ALA A 524 30.42 -15.91 16.76
CA ALA A 524 31.42 -15.49 17.75
C ALA A 524 32.86 -15.83 17.37
N THR A 525 33.07 -17.02 16.82
CA THR A 525 34.40 -17.54 16.49
C THR A 525 34.94 -16.99 15.18
N ARG A 526 34.06 -16.49 14.28
CA ARG A 526 34.43 -16.01 12.94
C ARG A 526 34.28 -14.49 12.75
N ILE A 527 33.99 -13.74 13.81
CA ILE A 527 33.89 -12.25 13.78
C ILE A 527 35.12 -11.61 13.13
N GLY A 528 36.33 -12.12 13.43
CA GLY A 528 37.57 -11.61 12.84
C GLY A 528 37.68 -11.82 11.33
N GLU A 529 37.29 -13.00 10.84
CA GLU A 529 37.28 -13.34 9.41
C GLU A 529 36.21 -12.54 8.64
N LEU A 530 35.04 -12.36 9.26
CA LEU A 530 33.95 -11.58 8.70
C LEU A 530 34.32 -10.10 8.64
N ASN A 531 34.84 -9.52 9.73
CA ASN A 531 35.31 -8.13 9.73
C ASN A 531 36.47 -7.91 8.74
N GLY A 532 37.35 -8.90 8.52
CA GLY A 532 38.37 -8.84 7.45
C GLY A 532 37.74 -8.78 6.05
N THR A 533 36.75 -9.63 5.80
CA THR A 533 36.03 -9.72 4.51
C THR A 533 35.17 -8.49 4.22
N LEU A 534 34.42 -8.02 5.22
CA LEU A 534 33.57 -6.84 5.22
C LEU A 534 34.34 -5.55 4.88
N ASN A 535 35.66 -5.56 5.08
CA ASN A 535 36.54 -4.40 4.87
C ASN A 535 37.54 -4.58 3.72
N HIS A 536 37.43 -5.64 2.90
CA HIS A 536 38.29 -5.81 1.72
C HIS A 536 37.87 -4.87 0.58
N GLN A 537 38.75 -3.94 0.21
CA GLN A 537 38.61 -3.12 -1.00
C GLN A 537 38.73 -4.00 -2.26
N GLY A 538 37.87 -3.80 -3.26
CA GLY A 538 37.95 -4.48 -4.56
C GLY A 538 36.96 -5.63 -4.80
N PHE A 539 35.80 -5.65 -4.12
CA PHE A 539 34.76 -6.67 -4.34
C PHE A 539 34.24 -6.68 -5.80
N ALA A 540 34.21 -5.53 -6.47
CA ALA A 540 33.84 -5.37 -7.88
C ALA A 540 34.88 -5.93 -8.88
N ASP A 541 36.15 -6.08 -8.47
CA ASP A 541 37.23 -6.55 -9.34
C ASP A 541 37.41 -8.08 -9.34
N LYS A 542 36.59 -8.78 -8.55
CA LYS A 542 36.68 -10.22 -8.36
C LYS A 542 36.24 -11.03 -9.60
N PRO A 543 36.77 -12.25 -9.79
CA PRO A 543 36.44 -13.10 -10.94
C PRO A 543 34.95 -13.39 -11.12
N TRP A 544 34.21 -13.55 -10.02
CA TRP A 544 32.77 -13.84 -10.08
C TRP A 544 31.98 -12.67 -10.70
N MET A 545 32.37 -11.42 -10.44
CA MET A 545 31.72 -10.21 -11.00
C MET A 545 31.98 -10.10 -12.51
N LYS A 546 33.22 -10.40 -12.93
CA LYS A 546 33.61 -10.44 -14.35
C LYS A 546 32.95 -11.59 -15.13
N ALA A 547 32.54 -12.65 -14.44
CA ALA A 547 31.81 -13.78 -15.02
C ALA A 547 30.31 -13.50 -15.26
N LEU A 548 29.76 -12.43 -14.66
CA LEU A 548 28.36 -12.04 -14.87
C LEU A 548 28.15 -11.44 -16.27
N LYS A 549 26.92 -11.54 -16.79
CA LYS A 549 26.56 -10.90 -18.07
C LYS A 549 26.67 -9.38 -17.97
N GLN A 550 27.04 -8.71 -19.06
CA GLN A 550 27.24 -7.26 -19.12
C GLN A 550 26.08 -6.44 -18.49
N PRO A 551 24.78 -6.72 -18.79
CA PRO A 551 23.69 -5.96 -18.19
C PRO A 551 23.62 -6.04 -16.66
N VAL A 552 24.08 -7.15 -16.07
CA VAL A 552 24.12 -7.34 -14.61
C VAL A 552 25.25 -6.51 -14.01
N GLN A 553 26.39 -6.44 -14.70
CA GLN A 553 27.51 -5.59 -14.32
C GLN A 553 27.13 -4.11 -14.39
N ASP A 554 26.44 -3.70 -15.45
CA ASP A 554 25.98 -2.32 -15.63
C ASP A 554 24.93 -1.94 -14.56
N THR A 555 24.03 -2.87 -14.20
CA THR A 555 23.07 -2.67 -13.10
C THR A 555 23.80 -2.44 -11.77
N PHE A 556 24.80 -3.27 -11.46
CA PHE A 556 25.61 -3.09 -10.26
C PHE A 556 26.34 -1.73 -10.27
N LYS A 557 26.92 -1.34 -11.40
CA LYS A 557 27.60 -0.05 -11.55
C LYS A 557 26.64 1.13 -11.32
N ALA A 558 25.44 1.08 -11.91
CA ALA A 558 24.41 2.10 -11.70
C ALA A 558 23.99 2.18 -10.22
N LEU A 559 23.79 1.02 -9.59
CA LEU A 559 23.46 0.94 -8.16
C LEU A 559 24.56 1.51 -7.26
N SER A 560 25.83 1.17 -7.51
CA SER A 560 26.97 1.72 -6.78
C SER A 560 27.13 3.23 -6.97
N GLN A 561 26.89 3.73 -8.19
CA GLN A 561 26.92 5.16 -8.47
C GLN A 561 25.81 5.90 -7.69
N LEU A 562 24.59 5.37 -7.67
CA LEU A 562 23.48 5.94 -6.91
C LEU A 562 23.75 5.95 -5.41
N ALA A 563 24.23 4.83 -4.87
CA ALA A 563 24.57 4.68 -3.46
C ALA A 563 25.67 5.67 -3.02
N SER A 564 26.50 6.13 -3.95
CA SER A 564 27.59 7.10 -3.70
C SER A 564 27.21 8.56 -3.98
N SER A 565 26.00 8.85 -4.47
CA SER A 565 25.61 10.19 -4.94
C SER A 565 24.16 10.55 -4.59
N ALA A 566 23.34 10.96 -5.56
CA ALA A 566 21.97 11.45 -5.36
C ALA A 566 21.01 10.39 -4.81
N GLY A 567 21.25 9.11 -5.08
CA GLY A 567 20.44 7.99 -4.60
C GLY A 567 20.82 7.46 -3.22
N LYS A 568 21.85 8.04 -2.56
CA LYS A 568 22.38 7.53 -1.30
C LYS A 568 21.32 7.41 -0.21
N ALA A 569 20.55 8.47 0.01
CA ALA A 569 19.52 8.49 1.05
C ALA A 569 18.41 7.46 0.80
N THR A 570 17.96 7.33 -0.46
CA THR A 570 16.99 6.32 -0.87
C THR A 570 17.54 4.91 -0.64
N PHE A 571 18.78 4.65 -1.04
CA PHE A 571 19.39 3.34 -0.89
C PHE A 571 19.64 2.96 0.58
N GLU A 572 20.15 3.90 1.40
CA GLU A 572 20.27 3.73 2.85
C GLU A 572 18.90 3.44 3.48
N SER A 573 17.85 4.15 3.06
CA SER A 573 16.48 3.94 3.54
C SER A 573 15.92 2.58 3.15
N ILE A 574 16.22 2.09 1.93
CA ILE A 574 15.88 0.71 1.51
C ILE A 574 16.52 -0.28 2.47
N LEU A 575 17.83 -0.18 2.71
CA LEU A 575 18.52 -1.11 3.61
C LEU A 575 17.96 -1.05 5.03
N LEU A 576 17.73 0.15 5.56
CA LEU A 576 17.15 0.35 6.90
C LEU A 576 15.73 -0.22 7.01
N ALA A 577 14.90 -0.08 5.98
CA ALA A 577 13.55 -0.65 5.97
C ALA A 577 13.53 -2.18 6.05
N TRP A 578 14.61 -2.84 5.61
CA TRP A 578 14.77 -4.30 5.71
C TRP A 578 15.32 -4.77 7.06
N VAL A 579 16.03 -3.93 7.83
CA VAL A 579 16.60 -4.33 9.13
C VAL A 579 15.54 -4.87 10.11
N PRO A 580 14.37 -4.24 10.33
CA PRO A 580 13.34 -4.79 11.20
C PRO A 580 12.72 -6.09 10.69
N ILE A 581 12.71 -6.31 9.37
CA ILE A 581 12.19 -7.53 8.75
C ILE A 581 13.19 -8.67 9.01
N ASP A 582 14.47 -8.44 8.69
CA ASP A 582 15.55 -9.41 8.86
C ASP A 582 15.82 -9.73 10.34
N SER A 583 15.74 -8.74 11.23
CA SER A 583 15.94 -8.92 12.68
C SER A 583 14.86 -9.83 13.30
N ARG A 584 13.60 -9.66 12.88
CA ARG A 584 12.51 -10.54 13.31
C ARG A 584 12.71 -11.98 12.85
N MET A 585 13.27 -12.19 11.66
CA MET A 585 13.66 -13.53 11.20
C MET A 585 14.88 -14.08 11.93
N ALA A 586 15.83 -13.24 12.33
CA ALA A 586 17.01 -13.67 13.08
C ALA A 586 16.67 -14.19 14.50
N VAL A 587 15.65 -13.61 15.15
CA VAL A 587 15.23 -13.94 16.53
C VAL A 587 14.02 -14.88 16.61
N GLY A 588 13.33 -15.11 15.48
CA GLY A 588 12.14 -15.95 15.38
C GLY A 588 12.39 -17.46 15.57
N LYS A 589 11.32 -18.26 15.45
CA LYS A 589 11.39 -19.74 15.57
C LYS A 589 12.32 -20.41 14.54
N GLN A 590 12.59 -19.74 13.42
CA GLN A 590 13.58 -20.14 12.42
C GLN A 590 14.67 -19.06 12.36
N GLN A 591 15.72 -19.21 13.17
CA GLN A 591 16.79 -18.22 13.27
C GLN A 591 17.53 -18.09 11.94
N ASN A 592 17.39 -16.94 11.26
CA ASN A 592 18.12 -16.64 10.03
C ASN A 592 19.02 -15.40 10.20
N ILE A 593 20.05 -15.55 11.04
CA ILE A 593 21.07 -14.51 11.28
C ILE A 593 21.83 -14.17 9.98
N VAL A 594 21.94 -15.13 9.08
CA VAL A 594 22.59 -15.00 7.76
C VAL A 594 21.91 -13.94 6.89
N ALA A 595 20.58 -13.81 6.94
CA ALA A 595 19.85 -12.77 6.20
C ALA A 595 20.25 -11.36 6.65
N LEU A 596 20.33 -11.13 7.96
CA LEU A 596 20.73 -9.84 8.51
C LEU A 596 22.19 -9.52 8.15
N ILE A 597 23.11 -10.47 8.25
CA ILE A 597 24.52 -10.28 7.84
C ILE A 597 24.63 -10.02 6.33
N ARG A 598 23.78 -10.64 5.51
CA ARG A 598 23.73 -10.41 4.07
C ARG A 598 23.32 -8.98 3.73
N THR A 599 22.30 -8.43 4.38
CA THR A 599 21.88 -7.03 4.21
C THR A 599 23.02 -6.04 4.47
N LEU A 600 23.90 -6.39 5.39
CA LEU A 600 25.03 -5.57 5.79
C LEU A 600 26.22 -5.68 4.86
N LEU A 601 26.52 -6.89 4.42
CA LEU A 601 27.49 -7.13 3.35
C LEU A 601 27.12 -6.29 2.11
N ILE A 602 25.86 -6.34 1.70
CA ILE A 602 25.34 -5.56 0.57
C ILE A 602 25.52 -4.06 0.79
N GLY A 603 25.16 -3.57 1.99
CA GLY A 603 25.34 -2.16 2.36
C GLY A 603 26.79 -1.69 2.28
N GLN A 604 27.75 -2.47 2.78
CA GLN A 604 29.17 -2.11 2.69
C GLN A 604 29.73 -2.16 1.28
N ILE A 605 29.32 -3.16 0.49
CA ILE A 605 29.77 -3.33 -0.89
C ILE A 605 29.30 -2.15 -1.75
N LEU A 606 28.08 -1.65 -1.53
CA LEU A 606 27.45 -0.67 -2.40
C LEU A 606 27.65 0.78 -1.97
N LEU A 607 27.79 1.07 -0.68
CA LEU A 607 27.92 2.45 -0.17
C LEU A 607 29.34 3.02 -0.23
N ASP A 608 30.35 2.20 -0.57
CA ASP A 608 31.80 2.51 -0.50
C ASP A 608 32.16 3.37 0.74
N SER A 609 31.47 3.06 1.85
CA SER A 609 31.48 3.96 2.99
C SER A 609 32.83 3.82 3.68
N LYS A 610 33.61 4.91 3.75
CA LYS A 610 34.85 4.97 4.56
C LYS A 610 34.62 4.57 6.03
N ALA A 611 33.37 4.62 6.51
CA ALA A 611 32.96 4.10 7.80
C ALA A 611 32.91 2.57 7.75
N ARG A 612 33.93 1.94 8.33
CA ARG A 612 34.00 0.48 8.48
C ARG A 612 32.87 0.00 9.40
N ILE A 613 32.03 -0.90 8.92
CA ILE A 613 31.09 -1.63 9.77
C ILE A 613 31.89 -2.73 10.45
N ALA A 614 31.77 -2.78 11.78
CA ALA A 614 32.33 -3.86 12.57
C ALA A 614 31.19 -4.60 13.25
N ILE A 615 31.21 -5.93 13.20
CA ILE A 615 30.43 -6.73 14.14
C ILE A 615 31.06 -6.48 15.51
N ASP A 616 30.30 -5.86 16.44
CA ASP A 616 30.79 -5.53 17.79
C ASP A 616 31.17 -6.81 18.54
N HIS A 617 32.44 -6.93 18.94
CA HIS A 617 32.98 -8.11 19.61
C HIS A 617 32.33 -8.34 20.99
N ASN A 618 31.81 -7.27 21.61
CA ASN A 618 31.08 -7.33 22.86
C ASN A 618 29.57 -7.55 22.67
N MET A 619 29.06 -7.49 21.43
CA MET A 619 27.63 -7.64 21.14
C MET A 619 27.12 -9.02 21.53
N LEU A 620 27.90 -10.09 21.36
CA LEU A 620 27.47 -11.43 21.75
C LEU A 620 27.40 -11.62 23.26
N ALA A 621 28.27 -10.96 24.01
CA ALA A 621 28.16 -10.90 25.47
C ALA A 621 26.93 -10.08 25.88
N LYS A 622 26.69 -8.93 25.23
CA LYS A 622 25.50 -8.10 25.44
C LYS A 622 24.20 -8.82 25.07
N LEU A 623 24.18 -9.58 23.97
CA LEU A 623 23.03 -10.34 23.47
C LEU A 623 22.76 -11.55 24.36
N LYS A 624 23.81 -12.26 24.80
CA LYS A 624 23.67 -13.35 25.77
C LYS A 624 23.13 -12.84 27.11
N ASN A 625 23.59 -11.68 27.56
CA ASN A 625 23.06 -11.00 28.74
C ASN A 625 21.62 -10.51 28.51
N TRP A 626 21.33 -9.97 27.34
CA TRP A 626 19.98 -9.52 26.98
C TRP A 626 18.99 -10.69 26.91
N VAL A 627 19.37 -11.83 26.33
CA VAL A 627 18.56 -13.06 26.30
C VAL A 627 18.39 -13.64 27.70
N SER A 628 19.43 -13.61 28.54
CA SER A 628 19.31 -14.08 29.92
C SER A 628 18.38 -13.18 30.74
N GLU A 629 18.49 -11.86 30.59
CA GLU A 629 17.59 -10.85 31.18
C GLU A 629 16.16 -11.01 30.67
N TRP A 630 15.96 -11.25 29.37
CA TRP A 630 14.64 -11.52 28.78
C TRP A 630 14.02 -12.79 29.34
N ARG A 631 14.80 -13.88 29.50
CA ARG A 631 14.33 -15.13 30.13
C ARG A 631 13.97 -14.91 31.60
N VAL A 632 14.77 -14.13 32.33
CA VAL A 632 14.51 -13.79 33.74
C VAL A 632 13.24 -12.93 33.85
N LEU A 633 13.08 -11.92 33.00
CA LEU A 633 11.88 -11.07 32.95
C LEU A 633 10.63 -11.88 32.61
N ASN A 634 10.69 -12.76 31.61
CA ASN A 634 9.55 -13.63 31.27
C ASN A 634 9.22 -14.63 32.38
N LYS A 635 10.23 -15.17 33.06
CA LYS A 635 10.01 -16.02 34.23
C LYS A 635 9.37 -15.23 35.37
N GLN A 636 9.84 -14.00 35.65
CA GLN A 636 9.25 -13.10 36.64
C GLN A 636 7.81 -12.71 36.30
N ILE A 637 7.50 -12.44 35.02
CA ILE A 637 6.13 -12.17 34.55
C ILE A 637 5.26 -13.41 34.78
N ASN A 638 5.73 -14.59 34.42
CA ASN A 638 4.99 -15.84 34.60
C ASN A 638 4.75 -16.15 36.10
N ASP A 639 5.77 -15.99 36.94
CA ASP A 639 5.68 -16.21 38.39
C ASP A 639 4.79 -15.15 39.08
N THR A 640 4.87 -13.89 38.64
CA THR A 640 4.00 -12.79 39.12
C THR A 640 2.56 -12.99 38.65
N ARG A 641 2.35 -13.43 37.41
CA ARG A 641 1.04 -13.78 36.86
C ARG A 641 0.43 -14.95 37.62
N ARG A 642 1.23 -15.99 37.94
CA ARG A 642 0.82 -17.12 38.76
C ARG A 642 0.48 -16.69 40.20
N SER A 643 1.25 -15.78 40.78
CA SER A 643 0.99 -15.22 42.12
C SER A 643 -0.22 -14.28 42.16
N TRP A 644 -0.53 -13.63 41.03
CA TRP A 644 -1.74 -12.84 40.84
C TRP A 644 -2.98 -13.73 40.70
N LEU A 645 -2.86 -14.85 39.96
CA LEU A 645 -3.90 -15.89 39.81
C LEU A 645 -4.16 -16.64 41.13
N TYR A 646 -3.10 -16.96 41.88
CA TYR A 646 -3.15 -17.76 43.11
C TYR A 646 -2.42 -17.05 44.28
N PRO A 647 -3.00 -15.99 44.86
CA PRO A 647 -2.36 -15.23 45.94
C PRO A 647 -2.32 -16.03 47.25
N THR A 648 -1.12 -16.20 47.83
CA THR A 648 -0.88 -16.93 49.08
C THR A 648 -0.77 -16.04 50.32
N ALA A 649 -0.74 -14.71 50.16
CA ALA A 649 -0.63 -13.74 51.26
C ALA A 649 -1.45 -12.46 51.01
N TYR A 650 -1.66 -11.67 52.07
CA TYR A 650 -2.40 -10.40 52.13
C TYR A 650 -1.70 -9.22 51.40
N ASN A 651 -1.06 -9.46 50.24
CA ASN A 651 -0.61 -8.37 49.38
C ASN A 651 -1.76 -7.94 48.47
N PRO A 652 -2.11 -6.64 48.38
CA PRO A 652 -3.26 -6.21 47.60
C PRO A 652 -3.01 -6.52 46.12
N ARG A 653 -3.92 -7.26 45.47
CA ARG A 653 -3.85 -7.62 44.04
C ARG A 653 -3.54 -6.43 43.12
N LYS A 654 -3.90 -5.22 43.54
CA LYS A 654 -3.56 -3.94 42.90
C LYS A 654 -2.04 -3.69 42.81
N SER A 655 -1.30 -4.00 43.88
CA SER A 655 0.16 -3.92 43.91
C SER A 655 0.80 -4.95 42.96
N ILE A 656 0.33 -6.20 43.00
CA ILE A 656 0.83 -7.26 42.08
C ILE A 656 0.51 -6.93 40.62
N ALA A 657 -0.68 -6.40 40.33
CA ALA A 657 -1.05 -5.95 38.99
C ALA A 657 -0.23 -4.74 38.51
N SER A 658 0.07 -3.78 39.40
CA SER A 658 0.97 -2.67 39.09
C SER A 658 2.40 -3.14 38.82
N HIS A 659 2.85 -4.16 39.56
CA HIS A 659 4.15 -4.79 39.38
C HIS A 659 4.20 -5.57 38.05
N LEU A 660 3.14 -6.30 37.71
CA LEU A 660 3.02 -7.00 36.43
C LEU A 660 3.05 -6.03 35.24
N ARG A 661 2.29 -4.92 35.29
CA ARG A 661 2.35 -3.88 34.25
C ARG A 661 3.74 -3.25 34.14
N ALA A 662 4.40 -3.01 35.28
CA ALA A 662 5.76 -2.50 35.28
C ALA A 662 6.76 -3.51 34.67
N LEU A 663 6.58 -4.81 34.90
CA LEU A 663 7.38 -5.87 34.28
C LEU A 663 7.09 -6.01 32.79
N GLU A 664 5.82 -5.91 32.35
CA GLU A 664 5.44 -5.91 30.94
C GLU A 664 5.97 -4.66 30.20
N GLN A 665 5.93 -3.49 30.83
CA GLN A 665 6.58 -2.28 30.29
C GLN A 665 8.10 -2.42 30.26
N LYS A 666 8.72 -3.00 31.28
CA LYS A 666 10.15 -3.32 31.27
C LYS A 666 10.49 -4.32 30.17
N LEU A 667 9.64 -5.32 29.93
CA LEU A 667 9.83 -6.27 28.83
C LEU A 667 9.77 -5.55 27.48
N ARG A 668 8.80 -4.65 27.28
CA ARG A 668 8.73 -3.81 26.07
C ARG A 668 9.97 -2.92 25.91
N LEU A 669 10.40 -2.25 26.97
CA LEU A 669 11.61 -1.42 26.94
C LEU A 669 12.88 -2.26 26.74
N HIS A 670 12.89 -3.49 27.25
CA HIS A 670 13.97 -4.45 27.06
C HIS A 670 13.98 -4.99 25.62
N GLU A 671 12.82 -5.27 25.03
CA GLU A 671 12.67 -5.60 23.61
C GLU A 671 13.20 -4.49 22.70
N LEU A 672 13.02 -3.22 23.11
CA LEU A 672 13.59 -2.06 22.45
C LEU A 672 15.10 -1.87 22.70
N SER A 673 15.65 -2.43 23.79
CA SER A 673 17.09 -2.37 24.11
C SER A 673 17.90 -3.53 23.52
N MET A 674 17.29 -4.32 22.64
CA MET A 674 17.97 -5.41 21.94
C MET A 674 19.29 -4.91 21.33
N PRO A 675 20.44 -5.50 21.71
CA PRO A 675 21.73 -5.08 21.19
C PRO A 675 21.74 -5.16 19.67
N ALA A 676 21.99 -4.04 19.00
CA ALA A 676 22.17 -4.03 17.55
C ALA A 676 23.35 -4.92 17.18
N LEU A 677 23.20 -5.77 16.15
CA LEU A 677 24.24 -6.69 15.68
C LEU A 677 25.50 -5.96 15.17
N LEU A 678 25.43 -4.63 15.00
CA LEU A 678 26.36 -3.80 14.26
C LEU A 678 26.75 -2.59 15.07
N ASP A 679 28.04 -2.27 15.02
CA ASP A 679 28.52 -0.94 15.36
C ASP A 679 29.38 -0.41 14.21
N TYR A 680 29.11 0.82 13.78
CA TYR A 680 30.07 1.51 12.94
C TYR A 680 31.26 1.85 13.84
N GLN A 681 32.49 1.80 13.35
CA GLN A 681 33.67 2.17 14.16
C GLN A 681 33.59 3.56 14.84
N ASN A 682 32.58 4.37 14.52
CA ASN A 682 32.29 5.71 15.04
C ASN A 682 30.95 5.83 15.80
N ASN A 683 30.27 4.76 16.22
CA ASN A 683 29.12 4.80 17.14
C ASN A 683 27.91 5.66 16.66
N ARG A 684 27.67 5.73 15.34
CA ARG A 684 26.62 6.59 14.74
C ARG A 684 25.22 5.96 14.71
N TYR A 685 25.12 4.64 14.72
CA TYR A 685 23.84 3.93 14.60
C TYR A 685 22.92 4.19 15.80
N ALA A 686 23.49 4.25 17.01
CA ALA A 686 22.76 4.57 18.24
C ALA A 686 22.24 6.02 18.29
N LYS A 687 22.79 6.95 17.48
CA LYS A 687 22.33 8.34 17.38
C LYS A 687 21.21 8.54 16.36
N GLN A 688 20.99 7.60 15.44
CA GLN A 688 19.92 7.66 14.45
C GLN A 688 18.63 6.94 14.91
N LEU A 689 18.71 6.16 16.00
CA LEU A 689 17.59 5.46 16.63
C LEU A 689 17.06 6.17 17.89
N GLN A 690 17.67 7.30 18.27
CA GLN A 690 17.12 8.29 19.22
C GLN A 690 16.45 9.40 18.43
#